data_AF-A0A8M1F6A1-F1
#
_entry.id   AF-A0A8M1F6A1-F1
#
_cell.length_a   1.000
_cell.length_b   1.000
_cell.length_c   1.000
_cell.angle_alpha   90.00
_cell.angle_beta   90.00
_cell.angle_gamma   90.00
#
_symmetry.space_group_name_H-M   'P 1'
#
loop_
_entity.id
_entity.type
_entity.pdbx_description
1 polymer ?
#
loop_
_entity_poly.entity_id
_entity_poly.type
_entity_poly.pdbx_seq_one_letter_code
_entity_poly.pdbx_strand_id
1 'polypeptide(L)'
;MSENQQKQDSSVRPKKPLEVAMIRPSVSNNTGHRRQPWGALSPDQLPLKGDAKETEELEEEDGEELDEILLEILGGLTEMFPERVPSGAGAAFDLSRLCGSKTVQISQGLLVDWDHLLHDPGSPPCPSRSVETASVATEKPFQARGAGSGQRFDLRMALRALWGSLGLLRLLWCLLPQTGYVHPDEFFQSPEVMAEDILGVEAARPWEFHPSSSCRSVLFPLLTSGCAFWLLRLWEQWGPWPGPVSGYVLLVGPRLLLTALSFALDVAVYHLAPLWGAERWNALVLLSGSYVTLVFYTRTFSNAIEGLLFAGLLVLVSPRLAGSPPPRKPAPGPWWHSWLLGGIVAAGFFNRPTFLAFALVPLFLWSTCGAADPGFKSLAKKALALLPGVSLVAAVFVAVDSWYFSSPSRSSTLVLTPANFLYYNLDPQNLARHGTHLRLTHLAVNGFLLFGTLHARALRAAWQQLQACLWAFAQMGFLRALWRQSLLSGPRSPLLLFYFMPLALLSAFSHQEARFLIPLLVPLVLLCSPQAQPVTCKGPLVLFNVLGALFFGCLHQGGLVPGLGHLEQVVHAPAPPSLPTHYTLLFTHTYMPPRHLLHLPGPGSPVEVVDMAGTEDQVLCQALNNFTRQPACQVAGGPWLCRLFVVTPGTARPAMEKCHFPLKSETLLFPHLTLEDPPALSSLLSGAWRDHLSLHILELGEKPDNVTEKPLPTIQP
;
A
#
# COMPACT_ATOMS: atom_id res chain seq x y z
N MET A 1 -60.51 10.09 69.38
CA MET A 1 -59.38 11.04 69.52
C MET A 1 -58.17 10.22 69.90
N SER A 2 -56.94 10.42 69.45
CA SER A 2 -56.30 11.26 68.42
C SER A 2 -54.78 11.04 68.66
N GLU A 3 -53.91 11.72 67.91
CA GLU A 3 -52.45 11.84 68.18
C GLU A 3 -51.62 10.63 67.69
N ASN A 4 -50.77 10.78 66.66
CA ASN A 4 -49.47 11.51 66.57
C ASN A 4 -48.30 10.60 67.02
N GLN A 5 -47.09 10.60 66.43
CA GLN A 5 -46.51 11.52 65.44
C GLN A 5 -45.19 10.99 64.78
N GLN A 6 -44.70 11.72 63.76
CA GLN A 6 -43.27 11.90 63.36
C GLN A 6 -42.55 10.71 62.65
N LYS A 7 -41.62 10.86 61.67
CA LYS A 7 -40.91 12.00 61.00
C LYS A 7 -40.12 11.47 59.75
N GLN A 8 -39.38 12.18 58.86
CA GLN A 8 -39.09 13.61 58.56
C GLN A 8 -38.55 13.74 57.09
N ASP A 9 -38.88 14.83 56.35
CA ASP A 9 -38.15 15.55 55.24
C ASP A 9 -37.45 14.84 54.03
N SER A 10 -37.25 15.42 52.83
CA SER A 10 -37.79 16.65 52.17
C SER A 10 -37.45 16.75 50.64
N SER A 11 -38.24 17.57 49.91
CA SER A 11 -37.92 18.39 48.70
C SER A 11 -37.67 17.71 47.32
N VAL A 12 -38.45 17.85 46.21
CA VAL A 12 -39.21 18.96 45.54
C VAL A 12 -38.27 19.98 44.84
N ARG A 13 -38.32 20.36 43.53
CA ARG A 13 -39.12 20.02 42.30
C ARG A 13 -38.31 20.40 41.03
N PRO A 14 -38.52 19.82 39.82
CA PRO A 14 -37.88 20.30 38.58
C PRO A 14 -38.78 21.20 37.68
N LYS A 15 -38.16 21.94 36.74
CA LYS A 15 -38.80 22.64 35.60
C LYS A 15 -38.14 22.22 34.26
N LYS A 16 -38.95 22.05 33.20
CA LYS A 16 -38.57 21.93 31.76
C LYS A 16 -38.22 23.34 31.17
N PRO A 17 -37.88 23.54 29.86
CA PRO A 17 -37.74 22.60 28.71
C PRO A 17 -36.48 22.81 27.82
N LEU A 18 -36.25 21.90 26.84
CA LEU A 18 -36.02 22.22 25.41
C LEU A 18 -35.88 20.95 24.57
N GLU A 19 -36.54 20.90 23.42
CA GLU A 19 -36.44 19.81 22.44
C GLU A 19 -35.32 20.09 21.43
N VAL A 20 -34.52 19.08 21.12
CA VAL A 20 -33.79 18.96 19.85
C VAL A 20 -33.95 17.52 19.38
N ALA A 21 -34.62 17.33 18.25
CA ALA A 21 -34.77 16.02 17.62
C ALA A 21 -33.53 15.69 16.78
N MET A 22 -32.89 14.56 17.08
CA MET A 22 -31.89 13.92 16.22
C MET A 22 -32.22 12.42 16.11
N ILE A 23 -32.16 11.92 14.88
CA ILE A 23 -32.82 10.70 14.45
C ILE A 23 -32.08 9.45 14.98
N ARG A 24 -32.80 8.57 15.68
CA ARG A 24 -32.37 7.19 15.94
C ARG A 24 -32.83 6.29 14.79
N PRO A 25 -31.99 5.37 14.26
CA PRO A 25 -32.50 4.24 13.50
C PRO A 25 -33.27 3.31 14.45
N SER A 26 -34.57 3.15 14.21
CA SER A 26 -35.42 2.26 15.00
C SER A 26 -35.30 0.81 14.52
N VAL A 27 -34.68 -0.04 15.32
CA VAL A 27 -34.75 -1.50 15.15
C VAL A 27 -36.13 -1.98 15.62
N SER A 28 -37.00 -2.42 14.71
CA SER A 28 -38.24 -3.12 15.04
C SER A 28 -37.98 -4.60 15.27
N ASN A 29 -38.49 -5.12 16.39
CA ASN A 29 -38.35 -6.52 16.79
C ASN A 29 -39.50 -7.39 16.27
N ASN A 30 -39.36 -8.72 16.39
CA ASN A 30 -40.29 -9.80 16.01
C ASN A 30 -40.36 -10.14 14.49
N THR A 31 -40.46 -11.41 14.07
CA THR A 31 -40.62 -12.69 14.81
C THR A 31 -39.86 -13.82 14.09
N GLY A 32 -39.39 -14.82 14.82
CA GLY A 32 -38.39 -15.76 14.30
C GLY A 32 -38.92 -16.86 13.38
N HIS A 33 -38.14 -17.17 12.35
CA HIS A 33 -38.00 -18.54 11.84
C HIS A 33 -36.54 -18.97 11.95
N ARG A 34 -36.31 -20.10 12.63
CA ARG A 34 -35.01 -20.71 12.89
C ARG A 34 -34.40 -21.21 11.57
N ARG A 35 -33.46 -20.46 10.96
CA ARG A 35 -32.61 -20.97 9.87
C ARG A 35 -31.31 -21.55 10.46
N GLN A 36 -30.97 -22.76 10.05
CA GLN A 36 -29.69 -23.38 10.34
C GLN A 36 -28.58 -22.71 9.52
N PRO A 37 -27.35 -22.55 10.05
CA PRO A 37 -26.21 -22.18 9.23
C PRO A 37 -25.84 -23.38 8.35
N TRP A 38 -25.79 -23.16 7.03
CA TRP A 38 -25.19 -24.14 6.12
C TRP A 38 -23.69 -24.19 6.40
N GLY A 39 -23.17 -25.39 6.61
CA GLY A 39 -21.84 -25.58 7.18
C GLY A 39 -20.71 -25.23 6.22
N ALA A 40 -19.67 -24.61 6.75
CA ALA A 40 -18.35 -24.68 6.13
C ALA A 40 -17.90 -26.16 6.12
N LEU A 41 -17.38 -26.63 4.98
CA LEU A 41 -16.79 -27.95 4.87
C LEU A 41 -15.44 -27.96 5.61
N SER A 42 -15.35 -28.73 6.71
CA SER A 42 -14.08 -29.01 7.37
C SER A 42 -13.24 -29.97 6.52
N PRO A 43 -11.93 -29.72 6.35
CA PRO A 43 -11.04 -30.64 5.66
C PRO A 43 -10.49 -31.69 6.64
N ASP A 44 -11.15 -32.86 6.69
CA ASP A 44 -10.58 -34.08 7.27
C ASP A 44 -11.20 -35.30 6.57
N GLN A 45 -10.37 -36.32 6.31
CA GLN A 45 -10.61 -37.57 5.55
C GLN A 45 -10.29 -37.56 4.05
N LEU A 46 -9.02 -37.85 3.72
CA LEU A 46 -8.64 -38.66 2.56
C LEU A 46 -7.58 -39.69 2.97
N PRO A 47 -7.53 -40.89 2.33
CA PRO A 47 -6.73 -42.02 2.79
C PRO A 47 -5.30 -42.07 2.23
N LEU A 48 -4.57 -43.11 2.65
CA LEU A 48 -3.12 -43.28 2.51
C LEU A 48 -2.60 -43.47 1.08
N LYS A 49 -1.34 -43.03 0.94
CA LYS A 49 -0.41 -43.09 -0.20
C LYS A 49 -0.27 -44.47 -0.87
N GLY A 50 -0.10 -44.49 -2.19
CA GLY A 50 0.38 -45.63 -2.98
C GLY A 50 1.38 -45.18 -4.05
N ASP A 51 2.40 -45.99 -4.33
CA ASP A 51 3.54 -45.63 -5.19
C ASP A 51 3.34 -45.98 -6.68
N ALA A 52 3.71 -45.07 -7.57
CA ALA A 52 4.18 -45.32 -8.95
C ALA A 52 4.93 -44.05 -9.42
N LYS A 53 6.26 -44.07 -9.64
CA LYS A 53 7.06 -44.66 -10.73
C LYS A 53 7.31 -43.65 -11.86
N GLU A 54 8.58 -43.26 -11.99
CA GLU A 54 9.08 -42.26 -12.94
C GLU A 54 8.89 -42.69 -14.41
N THR A 55 8.77 -41.71 -15.30
CA THR A 55 8.97 -41.86 -16.75
C THR A 55 9.61 -40.56 -17.26
N GLU A 56 10.78 -40.66 -17.88
CA GLU A 56 11.47 -39.53 -18.52
C GLU A 56 10.89 -39.30 -19.92
N GLU A 57 10.64 -38.05 -20.28
CA GLU A 57 10.62 -37.58 -21.69
C GLU A 57 11.45 -36.28 -21.78
N LEU A 58 12.02 -36.05 -22.96
CA LEU A 58 13.12 -35.12 -23.24
C LEU A 58 12.72 -34.06 -24.31
N GLU A 59 13.49 -32.96 -24.34
CA GLU A 59 13.50 -31.90 -25.38
C GLU A 59 12.27 -30.94 -25.36
N GLU A 60 12.37 -29.64 -25.66
CA GLU A 60 13.44 -28.86 -26.32
C GLU A 60 13.85 -27.59 -25.51
N GLU A 61 15.15 -27.42 -25.21
CA GLU A 61 15.73 -26.15 -24.73
C GLU A 61 16.13 -25.28 -25.95
N ASP A 62 15.39 -24.20 -26.25
CA ASP A 62 15.91 -23.05 -27.04
C ASP A 62 14.92 -21.85 -26.95
N GLY A 63 14.79 -21.28 -25.74
CA GLY A 63 13.94 -20.13 -25.47
C GLY A 63 13.98 -19.62 -24.02
N GLU A 64 14.35 -20.51 -23.09
CA GLU A 64 14.23 -20.27 -21.65
C GLU A 64 15.07 -19.12 -21.10
N GLU A 65 16.24 -18.77 -21.67
CA GLU A 65 17.13 -17.75 -21.07
C GLU A 65 16.50 -16.33 -21.03
N LEU A 66 15.55 -16.03 -21.92
CA LEU A 66 14.80 -14.76 -21.94
C LEU A 66 13.55 -14.82 -21.06
N ASP A 67 12.91 -15.99 -20.99
CA ASP A 67 11.77 -16.23 -20.12
C ASP A 67 12.19 -16.36 -18.66
N GLU A 68 13.34 -16.95 -18.30
CA GLU A 68 13.90 -16.99 -16.94
C GLU A 68 14.12 -15.59 -16.38
N ILE A 69 14.80 -14.71 -17.12
CA ILE A 69 15.08 -13.34 -16.67
C ILE A 69 13.76 -12.56 -16.50
N LEU A 70 12.77 -12.79 -17.37
CA LEU A 70 11.46 -12.16 -17.22
C LEU A 70 10.61 -12.82 -16.13
N LEU A 71 10.77 -14.12 -15.86
CA LEU A 71 10.14 -14.87 -14.76
C LEU A 71 10.80 -14.57 -13.40
N GLU A 72 12.06 -14.13 -13.35
CA GLU A 72 12.63 -13.51 -12.13
C GLU A 72 12.04 -12.11 -11.91
N ILE A 73 11.88 -11.31 -12.98
CA ILE A 73 11.30 -9.96 -12.90
C ILE A 73 9.80 -10.01 -12.57
N LEU A 74 9.06 -10.94 -13.17
CA LEU A 74 7.64 -11.22 -12.92
C LEU A 74 7.46 -12.03 -11.64
N GLY A 75 8.38 -12.93 -11.29
CA GLY A 75 8.41 -13.66 -10.02
C GLY A 75 8.60 -12.72 -8.82
N GLY A 76 9.47 -11.73 -8.96
CA GLY A 76 9.56 -10.60 -8.02
C GLY A 76 8.32 -9.70 -7.98
N LEU A 77 7.37 -9.86 -8.91
CA LEU A 77 6.05 -9.23 -8.90
C LEU A 77 4.93 -10.17 -8.39
N THR A 78 5.04 -11.50 -8.55
CA THR A 78 4.10 -12.49 -8.01
C THR A 78 4.33 -12.72 -6.51
N GLU A 79 5.57 -12.66 -6.02
CA GLU A 79 5.94 -12.62 -4.59
C GLU A 79 5.40 -11.39 -3.83
N MET A 80 4.55 -10.57 -4.44
CA MET A 80 3.94 -9.38 -3.85
C MET A 80 2.51 -9.63 -3.36
N PHE A 81 1.89 -10.77 -3.69
CA PHE A 81 0.46 -11.02 -3.53
C PHE A 81 0.15 -12.33 -2.79
N PRO A 82 -1.02 -12.44 -2.13
CA PRO A 82 -1.27 -13.52 -1.18
C PRO A 82 -1.63 -14.85 -1.87
N GLU A 83 -0.63 -15.71 -2.04
CA GLU A 83 -0.83 -17.09 -2.50
C GLU A 83 -1.93 -17.82 -1.70
N ARG A 84 -2.88 -18.40 -2.43
CA ARG A 84 -3.70 -19.52 -1.97
C ARG A 84 -3.82 -20.57 -3.06
N VAL A 85 -2.74 -21.32 -3.27
CA VAL A 85 -2.80 -22.64 -3.92
C VAL A 85 -2.00 -23.62 -3.07
N PRO A 86 -2.57 -24.77 -2.68
CA PRO A 86 -1.83 -25.78 -1.91
C PRO A 86 -0.90 -26.57 -2.84
N SER A 87 0.37 -26.18 -2.95
CA SER A 87 1.36 -26.87 -3.80
C SER A 87 1.77 -28.25 -3.21
N GLY A 88 0.98 -29.28 -3.55
CA GLY A 88 1.32 -30.67 -3.28
C GLY A 88 2.30 -31.26 -4.29
N ALA A 89 3.56 -30.81 -4.29
CA ALA A 89 4.67 -31.49 -4.98
C ALA A 89 6.00 -31.13 -4.32
N GLY A 90 6.71 -32.12 -3.76
CA GLY A 90 8.00 -31.89 -3.13
C GLY A 90 9.16 -32.20 -4.08
N ALA A 91 10.03 -31.21 -4.34
CA ALA A 91 11.37 -31.42 -4.89
C ALA A 91 12.39 -30.87 -3.87
N ALA A 92 13.16 -31.76 -3.25
CA ALA A 92 14.22 -31.37 -2.32
C ALA A 92 15.51 -31.09 -3.10
N PHE A 93 15.97 -29.85 -3.12
CA PHE A 93 17.27 -29.48 -3.69
C PHE A 93 18.33 -29.31 -2.60
N ASP A 94 19.34 -30.18 -2.63
CA ASP A 94 20.47 -30.19 -1.69
C ASP A 94 21.62 -29.32 -2.22
N LEU A 95 21.73 -28.10 -1.66
CA LEU A 95 22.71 -27.09 -2.04
C LEU A 95 24.11 -27.38 -1.44
N SER A 96 24.69 -28.53 -1.79
CA SER A 96 25.97 -29.00 -1.24
C SER A 96 27.00 -29.53 -2.25
N ARG A 97 26.94 -29.10 -3.52
CA ARG A 97 28.04 -29.27 -4.52
C ARG A 97 27.96 -28.25 -5.66
N LEU A 98 28.83 -27.24 -5.64
CA LEU A 98 29.38 -26.60 -6.85
C LEU A 98 30.63 -25.77 -6.51
N CYS A 99 31.70 -26.49 -6.16
CA CYS A 99 33.06 -25.96 -6.18
C CYS A 99 33.89 -26.93 -7.04
N GLY A 100 34.27 -26.47 -8.24
CA GLY A 100 34.90 -27.34 -9.24
C GLY A 100 35.34 -26.55 -10.47
N SER A 101 36.62 -26.18 -10.51
CA SER A 101 37.24 -25.47 -11.64
C SER A 101 37.11 -26.22 -12.96
N LYS A 102 37.01 -25.48 -14.07
CA LYS A 102 37.80 -25.78 -15.27
C LYS A 102 38.09 -24.55 -16.12
N THR A 103 39.35 -24.43 -16.50
CA THR A 103 39.94 -23.36 -17.30
C THR A 103 39.90 -23.73 -18.79
N VAL A 104 39.55 -22.79 -19.67
CA VAL A 104 39.96 -22.82 -21.09
C VAL A 104 40.35 -21.41 -21.54
N GLN A 105 41.48 -21.30 -22.24
CA GLN A 105 41.99 -20.05 -22.82
C GLN A 105 41.55 -19.91 -24.28
N ILE A 106 41.25 -18.69 -24.73
CA ILE A 106 41.52 -18.22 -26.11
C ILE A 106 42.24 -16.86 -26.04
N SER A 107 43.01 -16.51 -27.07
CA SER A 107 44.27 -15.77 -26.98
C SER A 107 44.25 -14.27 -27.36
N GLN A 108 45.02 -13.50 -26.57
CA GLN A 108 45.92 -12.36 -26.90
C GLN A 108 45.75 -11.51 -28.18
N GLY A 109 45.94 -10.19 -28.01
CA GLY A 109 46.34 -9.30 -29.10
C GLY A 109 46.57 -7.81 -28.75
N LEU A 110 47.66 -7.49 -28.00
CA LEU A 110 48.43 -6.21 -27.84
C LEU A 110 47.67 -4.84 -27.73
N LEU A 111 48.17 -3.76 -27.12
CA LEU A 111 49.53 -3.22 -26.88
C LEU A 111 49.44 -2.24 -25.66
N VAL A 112 50.18 -2.42 -24.54
CA VAL A 112 51.38 -1.65 -24.11
C VAL A 112 51.18 -0.12 -23.98
N ASP A 113 51.63 0.63 -22.95
CA ASP A 113 52.14 0.44 -21.57
C ASP A 113 52.43 1.86 -20.98
N TRP A 114 52.70 2.01 -19.67
CA TRP A 114 53.81 2.79 -19.07
C TRP A 114 53.64 3.08 -17.57
N ASP A 115 54.77 3.04 -16.86
CA ASP A 115 54.90 2.64 -15.45
C ASP A 115 55.23 3.78 -14.44
N HIS A 116 55.20 3.43 -13.16
CA HIS A 116 55.53 4.27 -11.98
C HIS A 116 57.03 4.29 -11.62
N LEU A 117 57.63 5.44 -11.24
CA LEU A 117 58.86 5.61 -10.39
C LEU A 117 59.06 7.12 -10.06
N LEU A 118 59.77 7.63 -9.03
CA LEU A 118 59.99 7.28 -7.60
C LEU A 118 60.75 8.46 -6.88
N HIS A 119 61.19 8.29 -5.63
CA HIS A 119 61.79 9.25 -4.65
C HIS A 119 63.29 9.67 -4.92
N ASP A 120 63.95 10.69 -4.30
CA ASP A 120 63.57 11.66 -3.23
C ASP A 120 64.05 13.16 -3.39
N PRO A 121 65.24 13.70 -2.94
CA PRO A 121 65.26 15.06 -2.33
C PRO A 121 66.32 16.10 -2.80
N GLY A 122 66.13 17.39 -2.44
CA GLY A 122 67.23 18.41 -2.41
C GLY A 122 66.83 19.91 -2.51
N SER A 123 67.23 20.73 -1.53
CA SER A 123 67.22 22.22 -1.53
C SER A 123 68.66 22.76 -1.73
N PRO A 124 69.01 24.09 -1.85
CA PRO A 124 68.31 25.35 -1.48
C PRO A 124 68.54 26.52 -2.53
N PRO A 125 68.72 27.82 -2.18
CA PRO A 125 67.90 28.80 -1.44
C PRO A 125 67.44 30.03 -2.31
N CYS A 126 66.64 30.94 -1.72
CA CYS A 126 66.26 32.25 -2.31
C CYS A 126 67.41 33.29 -2.36
N PRO A 127 67.24 34.38 -3.15
CA PRO A 127 67.48 35.71 -2.60
C PRO A 127 66.33 36.72 -2.80
N SER A 128 66.51 37.92 -2.24
CA SER A 128 65.49 38.87 -1.76
C SER A 128 65.35 40.21 -2.53
N ARG A 129 64.35 41.03 -2.12
CA ARG A 129 64.18 42.51 -2.33
C ARG A 129 63.70 42.92 -3.75
N SER A 130 63.02 44.06 -3.95
CA SER A 130 62.83 45.30 -3.14
C SER A 130 61.44 45.96 -3.33
N VAL A 131 61.21 47.10 -2.67
CA VAL A 131 59.97 47.92 -2.61
C VAL A 131 60.10 49.16 -3.53
N GLU A 132 59.01 49.92 -3.71
CA GLU A 132 58.90 51.27 -4.34
C GLU A 132 58.69 51.31 -5.88
N THR A 133 57.96 52.27 -6.49
CA THR A 133 56.85 53.16 -6.05
C THR A 133 56.07 53.66 -7.31
N ALA A 134 54.89 54.25 -7.07
CA ALA A 134 54.26 55.33 -7.86
C ALA A 134 53.52 55.07 -9.19
N SER A 135 52.26 55.55 -9.18
CA SER A 135 51.62 56.46 -10.14
C SER A 135 50.41 55.96 -10.95
N VAL A 136 49.48 56.90 -11.11
CA VAL A 136 48.10 56.80 -11.56
C VAL A 136 47.98 56.70 -13.08
N ALA A 137 47.16 55.77 -13.57
CA ALA A 137 46.40 55.96 -14.81
C ALA A 137 45.06 55.18 -14.74
N THR A 138 44.03 55.72 -15.37
CA THR A 138 42.65 55.23 -15.26
C THR A 138 42.28 54.27 -16.39
N GLU A 139 41.93 53.03 -16.07
CA GLU A 139 41.13 52.18 -16.97
C GLU A 139 40.00 51.48 -16.20
N LYS A 140 38.81 51.43 -16.81
CA LYS A 140 37.62 50.79 -16.25
C LYS A 140 37.68 49.27 -16.47
N PRO A 141 37.57 48.41 -15.45
CA PRO A 141 37.30 47.00 -15.66
C PRO A 141 35.84 46.82 -16.10
N PHE A 142 35.66 46.24 -17.28
CA PHE A 142 34.36 45.86 -17.85
C PHE A 142 33.61 44.91 -16.89
N GLN A 143 32.32 45.14 -16.63
CA GLN A 143 31.53 44.27 -15.76
C GLN A 143 31.25 42.92 -16.43
N ALA A 144 32.03 41.89 -16.09
CA ALA A 144 31.66 40.49 -16.30
C ALA A 144 30.57 40.06 -15.28
N ARG A 145 29.35 40.61 -15.41
CA ARG A 145 28.21 40.34 -14.52
C ARG A 145 26.99 39.93 -15.36
N GLY A 146 26.67 38.63 -15.42
CA GLY A 146 25.50 38.17 -16.17
C GLY A 146 25.32 36.64 -16.24
N ALA A 147 26.15 35.95 -17.02
CA ALA A 147 25.85 34.62 -17.56
C ALA A 147 25.44 33.56 -16.51
N GLY A 148 26.22 33.37 -15.45
CA GLY A 148 25.95 32.32 -14.44
C GLY A 148 24.73 32.57 -13.55
N SER A 149 24.21 33.80 -13.50
CA SER A 149 23.02 34.14 -12.70
C SER A 149 21.72 33.81 -13.42
N GLY A 150 21.64 34.09 -14.72
CA GLY A 150 20.46 33.79 -15.55
C GLY A 150 20.19 32.29 -15.62
N GLN A 151 21.18 31.50 -16.05
CA GLN A 151 21.04 30.05 -16.22
C GLN A 151 20.59 29.32 -14.94
N ARG A 152 21.01 29.79 -13.76
CA ARG A 152 20.60 29.23 -12.45
C ARG A 152 19.19 29.68 -12.03
N PHE A 153 18.74 30.84 -12.48
CA PHE A 153 17.37 31.33 -12.30
C PHE A 153 16.41 30.54 -13.20
N ASP A 154 16.75 30.37 -14.47
CA ASP A 154 15.95 29.65 -15.46
C ASP A 154 15.75 28.18 -15.06
N LEU A 155 16.82 27.50 -14.62
CA LEU A 155 16.73 26.12 -14.13
C LEU A 155 15.79 25.98 -12.91
N ARG A 156 15.80 26.95 -12.00
CA ARG A 156 14.89 26.96 -10.83
C ARG A 156 13.44 27.18 -11.25
N MET A 157 13.19 28.05 -12.23
CA MET A 157 11.85 28.26 -12.78
C MET A 157 11.35 27.02 -13.52
N ALA A 158 12.22 26.33 -14.28
CA ALA A 158 11.88 25.07 -14.94
C ALA A 158 11.53 23.96 -13.93
N LEU A 159 12.30 23.79 -12.85
CA LEU A 159 11.99 22.79 -11.82
C LEU A 159 10.69 23.11 -11.05
N ARG A 160 10.40 24.39 -10.81
CA ARG A 160 9.11 24.84 -10.23
C ARG A 160 7.93 24.53 -11.15
N ALA A 161 8.06 24.84 -12.43
CA ALA A 161 7.04 24.52 -13.42
C ALA A 161 6.82 23.01 -13.52
N LEU A 162 7.89 22.22 -13.57
CA LEU A 162 7.81 20.76 -13.60
C LEU A 162 7.12 20.18 -12.36
N TRP A 163 7.49 20.61 -11.15
CA TRP A 163 6.78 20.21 -9.92
C TRP A 163 5.30 20.61 -9.96
N GLY A 164 4.97 21.81 -10.42
CA GLY A 164 3.59 22.27 -10.60
C GLY A 164 2.80 21.40 -11.58
N SER A 165 3.40 21.04 -12.73
CA SER A 165 2.81 20.13 -13.72
C SER A 165 2.61 18.72 -13.17
N LEU A 166 3.55 18.20 -12.37
CA LEU A 166 3.42 16.89 -11.72
C LEU A 166 2.37 16.90 -10.59
N GLY A 167 2.24 18.01 -9.85
CA GLY A 167 1.16 18.21 -8.90
C GLY A 167 -0.22 18.30 -9.57
N LEU A 168 -0.31 18.98 -10.72
CA LEU A 168 -1.51 19.01 -11.54
C LEU A 168 -1.84 17.62 -12.12
N LEU A 169 -0.85 16.89 -12.61
CA LEU A 169 -1.01 15.50 -13.05
C LEU A 169 -1.56 14.61 -11.93
N ARG A 170 -1.03 14.73 -10.71
CA ARG A 170 -1.51 13.99 -9.52
C ARG A 170 -3.00 14.23 -9.26
N LEU A 171 -3.46 15.48 -9.39
CA LEU A 171 -4.88 15.85 -9.23
C LEU A 171 -5.73 15.36 -10.39
N LEU A 172 -5.35 15.67 -11.64
CA LEU A 172 -6.12 15.31 -12.83
C LEU A 172 -6.23 13.79 -13.02
N TRP A 173 -5.19 13.04 -12.66
CA TRP A 173 -5.17 11.57 -12.73
C TRP A 173 -5.80 10.89 -11.51
N CYS A 174 -6.18 11.64 -10.47
CA CYS A 174 -7.14 11.16 -9.48
C CYS A 174 -8.57 11.25 -10.03
N LEU A 175 -8.88 12.32 -10.79
CA LEU A 175 -10.20 12.57 -11.40
C LEU A 175 -10.45 11.70 -12.65
N LEU A 176 -9.44 11.53 -13.51
CA LEU A 176 -9.42 10.52 -14.58
C LEU A 176 -9.04 9.19 -13.93
N PRO A 177 -10.00 8.31 -13.61
CA PRO A 177 -9.82 7.33 -12.55
C PRO A 177 -8.73 6.33 -12.91
N GLN A 178 -7.74 6.19 -12.03
CA GLN A 178 -6.71 5.16 -12.13
C GLN A 178 -7.40 3.79 -12.13
N THR A 179 -7.40 3.12 -13.29
CA THR A 179 -8.13 1.85 -13.52
C THR A 179 -7.46 0.69 -12.80
N GLY A 180 -6.13 0.73 -12.69
CA GLY A 180 -5.34 -0.28 -11.99
C GLY A 180 -5.83 -0.46 -10.56
N TYR A 181 -5.97 -1.71 -10.12
CA TYR A 181 -6.37 -2.08 -8.77
C TYR A 181 -5.12 -2.66 -8.10
N VAL A 182 -4.51 -1.88 -7.19
CA VAL A 182 -3.17 -2.20 -6.67
C VAL A 182 -3.16 -3.32 -5.63
N HIS A 183 -4.12 -3.33 -4.69
CA HIS A 183 -4.27 -4.39 -3.68
C HIS A 183 -5.61 -4.24 -2.92
N PRO A 184 -6.30 -5.34 -2.53
CA PRO A 184 -7.56 -5.31 -1.77
C PRO A 184 -7.67 -4.29 -0.61
N ASP A 185 -6.67 -4.17 0.28
CA ASP A 185 -6.65 -3.17 1.35
C ASP A 185 -6.99 -1.73 0.93
N GLU A 186 -6.80 -1.33 -0.34
CA GLU A 186 -7.22 -0.01 -0.83
C GLU A 186 -8.71 0.24 -0.51
N PHE A 187 -9.55 -0.78 -0.70
CA PHE A 187 -10.99 -0.71 -0.47
C PHE A 187 -11.37 -1.30 0.89
N PHE A 188 -10.82 -2.47 1.21
CA PHE A 188 -11.29 -3.25 2.34
C PHE A 188 -10.86 -2.67 3.71
N GLN A 189 -9.77 -1.91 3.79
CA GLN A 189 -9.36 -1.29 5.06
C GLN A 189 -9.93 0.09 5.31
N SER A 190 -10.70 0.68 4.39
CA SER A 190 -11.36 1.96 4.63
C SER A 190 -12.66 2.17 3.84
N PRO A 191 -12.68 2.28 2.50
CA PRO A 191 -13.92 2.49 1.74
C PRO A 191 -15.06 1.51 2.05
N GLU A 192 -14.86 0.19 1.94
CA GLU A 192 -15.94 -0.81 2.11
C GLU A 192 -16.66 -0.68 3.46
N VAL A 193 -15.90 -0.61 4.54
CA VAL A 193 -16.41 -0.47 5.91
C VAL A 193 -17.22 0.82 6.06
N MET A 194 -16.68 1.93 5.54
CA MET A 194 -17.31 3.25 5.66
C MET A 194 -18.52 3.42 4.74
N ALA A 195 -18.57 2.74 3.60
CA ALA A 195 -19.71 2.76 2.70
C ALA A 195 -20.92 2.06 3.36
N GLU A 196 -20.70 0.89 3.98
CA GLU A 196 -21.73 0.21 4.77
C GLU A 196 -22.24 1.10 5.91
N ASP A 197 -21.33 1.64 6.73
CA ASP A 197 -21.70 2.40 7.94
C ASP A 197 -22.41 3.73 7.65
N ILE A 198 -22.02 4.42 6.56
CA ILE A 198 -22.43 5.82 6.32
C ILE A 198 -23.46 5.91 5.19
N LEU A 199 -23.38 5.08 4.16
CA LEU A 199 -24.33 5.08 3.04
C LEU A 199 -25.39 3.99 3.17
N GLY A 200 -25.10 2.88 3.87
CA GLY A 200 -26.03 1.75 4.02
C GLY A 200 -26.12 0.86 2.78
N VAL A 201 -25.11 0.92 1.91
CA VAL A 201 -25.00 0.09 0.70
C VAL A 201 -24.46 -1.31 1.03
N GLU A 202 -24.66 -2.28 0.15
CA GLU A 202 -24.03 -3.60 0.31
C GLU A 202 -22.49 -3.47 0.24
N ALA A 203 -21.81 -4.06 1.23
CA ALA A 203 -20.36 -4.07 1.37
C ALA A 203 -19.89 -5.43 1.91
N ALA A 204 -18.68 -5.85 1.52
CA ALA A 204 -17.98 -6.98 2.09
C ALA A 204 -17.04 -6.51 3.21
N ARG A 205 -17.63 -6.20 4.38
CA ARG A 205 -16.87 -5.82 5.59
C ARG A 205 -15.84 -6.90 5.96
N PRO A 206 -14.54 -6.57 6.05
CA PRO A 206 -13.54 -7.53 6.50
C PRO A 206 -13.70 -7.90 7.97
N TRP A 207 -13.29 -9.13 8.27
CA TRP A 207 -13.31 -9.68 9.62
C TRP A 207 -12.58 -8.81 10.65
N GLU A 208 -11.58 -8.02 10.25
CA GLU A 208 -10.81 -7.12 11.14
C GLU A 208 -11.66 -6.02 11.80
N PHE A 209 -12.81 -5.69 11.18
CA PHE A 209 -13.78 -4.69 11.63
C PHE A 209 -15.08 -5.31 12.19
N HIS A 210 -15.08 -6.60 12.50
CA HIS A 210 -16.18 -7.19 13.28
C HIS A 210 -16.00 -6.95 14.78
N PRO A 211 -17.08 -6.75 15.56
CA PRO A 211 -17.00 -6.64 17.02
C PRO A 211 -16.49 -7.89 17.75
N SER A 212 -16.25 -9.02 17.06
CA SER A 212 -15.68 -10.25 17.65
C SER A 212 -14.15 -10.26 17.67
N SER A 213 -13.51 -9.51 16.77
CA SER A 213 -12.06 -9.43 16.56
C SER A 213 -11.53 -8.05 16.92
N SER A 214 -12.14 -6.98 16.37
CA SER A 214 -11.79 -5.58 16.59
C SER A 214 -10.28 -5.33 16.50
N CYS A 215 -9.67 -5.71 15.37
CA CYS A 215 -8.22 -5.66 15.15
C CYS A 215 -7.74 -4.36 14.50
N ARG A 216 -8.62 -3.59 13.83
CA ARG A 216 -8.30 -2.28 13.26
C ARG A 216 -9.09 -1.16 13.90
N SER A 217 -8.44 -0.02 14.12
CA SER A 217 -9.14 1.20 14.52
C SER A 217 -9.99 1.74 13.37
N VAL A 218 -11.20 2.18 13.69
CA VAL A 218 -12.10 2.84 12.74
C VAL A 218 -11.73 4.31 12.51
N LEU A 219 -10.93 4.92 13.39
CA LEU A 219 -10.77 6.38 13.41
C LEU A 219 -10.12 6.93 12.13
N PHE A 220 -9.09 6.28 11.59
CA PHE A 220 -8.54 6.71 10.30
C PHE A 220 -9.49 6.47 9.12
N PRO A 221 -10.10 5.27 8.95
CA PRO A 221 -11.17 5.06 7.98
C PRO A 221 -12.28 6.13 8.01
N LEU A 222 -12.73 6.51 9.21
CA LEU A 222 -13.75 7.54 9.43
C LEU A 222 -13.26 8.94 9.02
N LEU A 223 -12.01 9.29 9.35
CA LEU A 223 -11.39 10.57 8.99
C LEU A 223 -11.03 10.66 7.50
N THR A 224 -10.90 9.54 6.79
CA THR A 224 -10.62 9.51 5.34
C THR A 224 -11.90 9.23 4.54
N SER A 225 -12.12 7.98 4.13
CA SER A 225 -13.25 7.59 3.28
C SER A 225 -14.60 7.91 3.93
N GLY A 226 -14.69 7.81 5.26
CA GLY A 226 -15.91 8.14 5.98
C GLY A 226 -16.31 9.61 5.83
N CYS A 227 -15.38 10.56 5.97
CA CYS A 227 -15.72 11.98 5.79
C CYS A 227 -16.04 12.31 4.32
N ALA A 228 -15.39 11.63 3.36
CA ALA A 228 -15.75 11.72 1.94
C ALA A 228 -17.19 11.24 1.70
N PHE A 229 -17.58 10.08 2.23
CA PHE A 229 -18.94 9.54 2.09
C PHE A 229 -19.99 10.34 2.84
N TRP A 230 -19.67 10.95 3.98
CA TRP A 230 -20.56 11.92 4.63
C TRP A 230 -20.85 13.12 3.72
N LEU A 231 -19.83 13.65 3.03
CA LEU A 231 -20.02 14.74 2.06
C LEU A 231 -20.84 14.29 0.85
N LEU A 232 -20.61 13.08 0.33
CA LEU A 232 -21.41 12.52 -0.78
C LEU A 232 -22.88 12.29 -0.37
N ARG A 233 -23.14 11.79 0.85
CA ARG A 233 -24.50 11.63 1.37
C ARG A 233 -25.23 12.97 1.55
N LEU A 234 -24.52 14.01 1.98
CA LEU A 234 -25.06 15.37 2.01
C LEU A 234 -25.34 15.91 0.61
N TRP A 235 -24.49 15.59 -0.37
CA TRP A 235 -24.70 15.97 -1.78
C TRP A 235 -25.90 15.24 -2.40
N GLU A 236 -26.06 13.94 -2.15
CA GLU A 236 -27.21 13.15 -2.62
C GLU A 236 -28.54 13.72 -2.09
N GLN A 237 -28.58 14.18 -0.84
CA GLN A 237 -29.77 14.72 -0.19
C GLN A 237 -30.05 16.20 -0.49
N TRP A 238 -29.01 17.04 -0.59
CA TRP A 238 -29.12 18.51 -0.60
C TRP A 238 -28.31 19.20 -1.71
N GLY A 239 -27.67 18.44 -2.60
CA GLY A 239 -26.88 18.96 -3.70
C GLY A 239 -27.73 19.61 -4.80
N PRO A 240 -27.09 20.31 -5.76
CA PRO A 240 -27.81 20.93 -6.89
C PRO A 240 -28.49 19.92 -7.82
N TRP A 241 -28.03 18.67 -7.79
CA TRP A 241 -28.53 17.54 -8.56
C TRP A 241 -28.69 16.35 -7.59
N PRO A 242 -29.77 16.29 -6.79
CA PRO A 242 -29.99 15.22 -5.83
C PRO A 242 -30.32 13.91 -6.57
N GLY A 243 -29.75 12.80 -6.11
CA GLY A 243 -29.85 11.50 -6.75
C GLY A 243 -28.69 10.57 -6.37
N PRO A 244 -28.81 9.27 -6.65
CA PRO A 244 -27.81 8.28 -6.25
C PRO A 244 -26.45 8.56 -6.90
N VAL A 245 -25.40 8.58 -6.06
CA VAL A 245 -24.03 8.76 -6.52
C VAL A 245 -23.53 7.50 -7.25
N SER A 246 -23.08 7.64 -8.49
CA SER A 246 -22.49 6.51 -9.24
C SER A 246 -21.25 5.94 -8.55
N GLY A 247 -20.94 4.66 -8.78
CA GLY A 247 -19.72 3.98 -8.31
C GLY A 247 -18.42 4.73 -8.62
N TYR A 248 -18.37 5.46 -9.74
CA TYR A 248 -17.26 6.37 -10.06
C TYR A 248 -17.00 7.45 -8.98
N VAL A 249 -18.06 8.06 -8.44
CA VAL A 249 -17.94 9.09 -7.41
C VAL A 249 -17.60 8.47 -6.05
N LEU A 250 -18.13 7.28 -5.76
CA LEU A 250 -17.75 6.48 -4.58
C LEU A 250 -16.27 6.10 -4.59
N LEU A 251 -15.71 5.80 -5.77
CA LEU A 251 -14.28 5.56 -5.97
C LEU A 251 -13.44 6.84 -5.82
N VAL A 252 -13.81 7.91 -6.54
CA VAL A 252 -12.97 9.11 -6.67
C VAL A 252 -13.04 10.01 -5.43
N GLY A 253 -14.15 10.08 -4.71
CA GLY A 253 -14.30 10.93 -3.53
C GLY A 253 -13.23 10.69 -2.45
N PRO A 254 -13.07 9.46 -1.93
CA PRO A 254 -12.01 9.10 -0.98
C PRO A 254 -10.59 9.28 -1.56
N ARG A 255 -10.36 8.89 -2.83
CA ARG A 255 -9.08 9.07 -3.51
C ARG A 255 -8.69 10.56 -3.63
N LEU A 256 -9.65 11.44 -3.90
CA LEU A 256 -9.40 12.89 -4.02
C LEU A 256 -9.01 13.52 -2.69
N LEU A 257 -9.62 13.08 -1.58
CA LEU A 257 -9.22 13.49 -0.24
C LEU A 257 -7.78 13.04 0.09
N LEU A 258 -7.44 11.78 -0.17
CA LEU A 258 -6.06 11.28 0.02
C LEU A 258 -5.07 12.02 -0.88
N THR A 259 -5.46 12.32 -2.13
CA THR A 259 -4.67 13.14 -3.06
C THR A 259 -4.43 14.55 -2.51
N ALA A 260 -5.43 15.20 -1.92
CA ALA A 260 -5.26 16.48 -1.24
C ALA A 260 -4.31 16.38 -0.03
N LEU A 261 -4.47 15.34 0.81
CA LEU A 261 -3.56 15.07 1.94
C LEU A 261 -2.13 14.77 1.50
N SER A 262 -1.92 14.16 0.32
CA SER A 262 -0.59 13.83 -0.22
C SER A 262 0.33 15.04 -0.36
N PHE A 263 -0.22 16.24 -0.59
CA PHE A 263 0.56 17.49 -0.67
C PHE A 263 1.23 17.88 0.66
N ALA A 264 0.84 17.30 1.79
CA ALA A 264 1.59 17.43 3.04
C ALA A 264 3.01 16.82 2.95
N LEU A 265 3.22 15.83 2.07
CA LEU A 265 4.56 15.31 1.76
C LEU A 265 5.40 16.35 1.01
N ASP A 266 4.83 17.04 0.03
CA ASP A 266 5.50 18.12 -0.69
C ASP A 266 5.89 19.25 0.29
N VAL A 267 4.96 19.67 1.16
CA VAL A 267 5.24 20.64 2.22
C VAL A 267 6.35 20.16 3.15
N ALA A 268 6.29 18.91 3.62
CA ALA A 268 7.32 18.32 4.47
C ALA A 268 8.70 18.33 3.78
N VAL A 269 8.80 17.84 2.54
CA VAL A 269 10.05 17.81 1.76
C VAL A 269 10.59 19.21 1.49
N TYR A 270 9.74 20.21 1.20
CA TYR A 270 10.15 21.60 1.01
C TYR A 270 10.85 22.20 2.24
N HIS A 271 10.36 21.87 3.45
CA HIS A 271 10.96 22.29 4.72
C HIS A 271 12.16 21.44 5.15
N LEU A 272 12.12 20.13 4.89
CA LEU A 272 13.18 19.18 5.27
C LEU A 272 14.43 19.28 4.39
N ALA A 273 14.28 19.51 3.07
CA ALA A 273 15.39 19.57 2.13
C ALA A 273 16.55 20.48 2.55
N PRO A 274 16.36 21.76 2.91
CA PRO A 274 17.47 22.63 3.31
C PRO A 274 18.14 22.20 4.61
N LEU A 275 17.41 21.56 5.54
CA LEU A 275 17.97 21.06 6.79
C LEU A 275 18.93 19.90 6.50
N TRP A 276 18.55 18.97 5.62
CA TRP A 276 19.33 17.79 5.28
C TRP A 276 20.32 17.99 4.11
N GLY A 277 20.65 19.23 3.75
CA GLY A 277 21.63 19.52 2.70
C GLY A 277 21.18 19.17 1.27
N ALA A 278 19.88 19.08 1.05
CA ALA A 278 19.26 18.79 -0.24
C ALA A 278 18.77 20.05 -0.96
N GLU A 279 18.67 19.98 -2.29
CA GLU A 279 18.09 21.02 -3.13
C GLU A 279 16.56 20.86 -3.17
N ARG A 280 15.82 21.91 -2.77
CA ARG A 280 14.37 21.86 -2.55
C ARG A 280 13.58 21.40 -3.79
N TRP A 281 13.90 21.96 -4.95
CA TRP A 281 13.12 21.73 -6.17
C TRP A 281 13.49 20.40 -6.82
N ASN A 282 14.75 19.97 -6.73
CA ASN A 282 15.12 18.59 -7.08
C ASN A 282 14.38 17.57 -6.19
N ALA A 283 14.36 17.77 -4.86
CA ALA A 283 13.68 16.88 -3.93
C ALA A 283 12.15 16.81 -4.20
N LEU A 284 11.52 17.95 -4.46
CA LEU A 284 10.11 18.04 -4.83
C LEU A 284 9.80 17.39 -6.18
N VAL A 285 10.65 17.55 -7.20
CA VAL A 285 10.47 16.88 -8.50
C VAL A 285 10.67 15.37 -8.37
N LEU A 286 11.63 14.90 -7.56
CA LEU A 286 11.81 13.47 -7.28
C LEU A 286 10.60 12.86 -6.53
N LEU A 287 10.03 13.60 -5.58
CA LEU A 287 8.82 13.18 -4.87
C LEU A 287 7.61 13.15 -5.83
N SER A 288 7.26 14.31 -6.41
CA SER A 288 6.06 14.45 -7.25
C SER A 288 6.10 13.64 -8.54
N GLY A 289 7.29 13.34 -9.08
CA GLY A 289 7.50 12.47 -10.22
C GLY A 289 7.64 10.99 -9.87
N SER A 290 7.56 10.62 -8.57
CA SER A 290 7.56 9.22 -8.17
C SER A 290 6.19 8.60 -8.42
N TYR A 291 6.16 7.42 -9.05
CA TYR A 291 4.90 6.68 -9.23
C TYR A 291 4.28 6.26 -7.88
N VAL A 292 5.10 6.08 -6.84
CA VAL A 292 4.63 5.85 -5.47
C VAL A 292 3.79 7.02 -4.98
N THR A 293 4.20 8.26 -5.27
CA THR A 293 3.41 9.47 -4.96
C THR A 293 2.19 9.62 -5.87
N LEU A 294 2.30 9.29 -7.15
CA LEU A 294 1.20 9.44 -8.11
C LEU A 294 0.12 8.35 -7.99
N VAL A 295 0.43 7.18 -7.43
CA VAL A 295 -0.47 6.02 -7.33
C VAL A 295 -0.78 5.66 -5.88
N PHE A 296 0.22 5.38 -5.03
CA PHE A 296 -0.03 4.85 -3.68
C PHE A 296 -0.52 5.94 -2.71
N TYR A 297 0.03 7.15 -2.78
CA TYR A 297 -0.36 8.26 -1.90
C TYR A 297 -1.64 9.00 -2.34
N THR A 298 -2.18 8.70 -3.52
CA THR A 298 -3.49 9.18 -4.00
C THR A 298 -4.62 8.20 -3.71
N ARG A 299 -4.32 7.07 -3.06
CA ARG A 299 -5.25 5.97 -2.78
C ARG A 299 -5.44 5.77 -1.28
N THR A 300 -6.53 5.08 -0.93
CA THR A 300 -7.03 4.90 0.45
C THR A 300 -6.24 3.87 1.29
N PHE A 301 -4.95 3.69 1.01
CA PHE A 301 -4.08 2.83 1.80
C PHE A 301 -3.78 3.43 3.18
N SER A 302 -3.97 2.62 4.23
CA SER A 302 -3.48 2.92 5.58
C SER A 302 -1.96 3.12 5.63
N ASN A 303 -1.20 2.53 4.70
CA ASN A 303 0.24 2.75 4.50
C ASN A 303 0.56 4.20 4.07
N ALA A 304 -0.33 4.85 3.31
CA ALA A 304 -0.15 6.26 2.93
C ALA A 304 -0.28 7.18 4.16
N ILE A 305 -1.16 6.80 5.11
CA ILE A 305 -1.28 7.47 6.41
C ILE A 305 -0.01 7.28 7.25
N GLU A 306 0.59 6.08 7.28
CA GLU A 306 1.92 5.89 7.92
C GLU A 306 2.98 6.82 7.30
N GLY A 307 2.99 6.96 5.97
CA GLY A 307 3.91 7.87 5.27
C GLY A 307 3.71 9.35 5.63
N LEU A 308 2.45 9.80 5.71
CA LEU A 308 2.11 11.16 6.15
C LEU A 308 2.50 11.41 7.61
N LEU A 309 2.22 10.47 8.50
CA LEU A 309 2.60 10.55 9.92
C LEU A 309 4.13 10.53 10.11
N PHE A 310 4.84 9.73 9.31
CA PHE A 310 6.31 9.67 9.34
C PHE A 310 6.94 10.96 8.79
N ALA A 311 6.40 11.53 7.71
CA ALA A 311 6.81 12.84 7.21
C ALA A 311 6.60 13.94 8.27
N GLY A 312 5.45 13.94 8.96
CA GLY A 312 5.17 14.84 10.08
C GLY A 312 6.15 14.66 11.25
N LEU A 313 6.46 13.41 11.62
CA LEU A 313 7.47 13.08 12.63
C LEU A 313 8.85 13.62 12.24
N LEU A 314 9.28 13.42 10.99
CA LEU A 314 10.54 13.94 10.47
C LEU A 314 10.58 15.47 10.52
N VAL A 315 9.50 16.17 10.14
CA VAL A 315 9.40 17.64 10.24
C VAL A 315 9.59 18.13 11.68
N LEU A 316 9.07 17.41 12.68
CA LEU A 316 9.22 17.79 14.10
C LEU A 316 10.61 17.48 14.68
N VAL A 317 11.26 16.37 14.30
CA VAL A 317 12.59 16.04 14.85
C VAL A 317 13.72 16.81 14.15
N SER A 318 13.63 17.01 12.82
CA SER A 318 14.75 17.47 12.00
C SER A 318 15.35 18.83 12.40
N PRO A 319 14.60 19.86 12.82
CA PRO A 319 15.17 21.13 13.27
C PRO A 319 16.14 20.99 14.45
N ARG A 320 15.99 19.96 15.29
CA ARG A 320 16.95 19.67 16.38
C ARG A 320 18.13 18.82 15.92
N LEU A 321 17.95 17.98 14.90
CA LEU A 321 18.96 17.02 14.42
C LEU A 321 19.94 17.61 13.41
N ALA A 322 19.44 18.51 12.56
CA ALA A 322 20.19 19.12 11.46
C ALA A 322 20.73 20.52 11.79
N GLY A 323 20.40 21.06 12.97
CA GLY A 323 20.91 22.34 13.43
C GLY A 323 22.41 22.30 13.75
N SER A 324 23.07 23.46 13.69
CA SER A 324 24.40 23.67 14.26
C SER A 324 24.45 23.22 15.73
N PRO A 325 25.63 22.81 16.26
CA PRO A 325 25.74 22.29 17.63
C PRO A 325 25.06 23.24 18.63
N PRO A 326 24.11 22.73 19.45
CA PRO A 326 23.28 23.60 20.27
C PRO A 326 24.13 24.36 21.31
N PRO A 327 23.69 25.56 21.74
CA PRO A 327 24.32 26.23 22.87
C PRO A 327 24.30 25.31 24.10
N ARG A 328 25.34 25.41 24.96
CA ARG A 328 25.57 24.53 26.13
C ARG A 328 24.36 24.32 27.07
N LYS A 329 23.35 25.18 26.99
CA LYS A 329 22.00 24.94 27.51
C LYS A 329 21.00 25.28 26.39
N PRO A 330 20.42 24.30 25.67
CA PRO A 330 19.30 24.60 24.79
C PRO A 330 18.12 25.07 25.64
N ALA A 331 17.45 26.14 25.22
CA ALA A 331 16.19 26.53 25.84
C ALA A 331 15.20 25.35 25.74
N PRO A 332 14.43 25.03 26.80
CA PRO A 332 13.42 24.00 26.72
C PRO A 332 12.43 24.37 25.60
N GLY A 333 12.39 23.56 24.54
CA GLY A 333 11.42 23.73 23.48
C GLY A 333 9.99 23.63 24.04
N PRO A 334 8.98 24.18 23.34
CA PRO A 334 7.62 24.22 23.85
C PRO A 334 7.13 22.84 24.29
N TRP A 335 6.43 22.78 25.42
CA TRP A 335 5.91 21.52 25.99
C TRP A 335 5.02 20.76 24.99
N TRP A 336 4.24 21.49 24.18
CA TRP A 336 3.38 20.94 23.13
C TRP A 336 4.16 20.16 22.07
N HIS A 337 5.45 20.44 21.85
CA HIS A 337 6.28 19.74 20.86
C HIS A 337 6.45 18.26 21.21
N SER A 338 6.72 17.98 22.49
CA SER A 338 6.86 16.59 22.97
C SER A 338 5.51 15.87 22.99
N TRP A 339 4.42 16.60 23.29
CA TRP A 339 3.07 16.03 23.23
C TRP A 339 2.66 15.70 21.79
N LEU A 340 2.96 16.57 20.83
CA LEU A 340 2.67 16.33 19.42
C LEU A 340 3.48 15.13 18.86
N LEU A 341 4.76 15.01 19.25
CA LEU A 341 5.56 13.81 18.94
C LEU A 341 4.93 12.54 19.51
N GLY A 342 4.54 12.55 20.80
CA GLY A 342 3.86 11.41 21.43
C GLY A 342 2.52 11.07 20.76
N GLY A 343 1.76 12.10 20.36
CA GLY A 343 0.49 11.95 19.66
C GLY A 343 0.63 11.32 18.28
N ILE A 344 1.64 11.71 17.49
CA ILE A 344 1.92 11.10 16.18
C ILE A 344 2.32 9.63 16.34
N VAL A 345 3.11 9.29 17.36
CA VAL A 345 3.51 7.89 17.65
C VAL A 345 2.30 7.04 18.02
N ALA A 346 1.42 7.56 18.89
CA ALA A 346 0.17 6.87 19.22
C ALA A 346 -0.73 6.71 17.99
N ALA A 347 -1.00 7.80 17.25
CA ALA A 347 -1.81 7.74 16.04
C ALA A 347 -1.27 6.72 15.03
N GLY A 348 0.04 6.72 14.78
CA GLY A 348 0.66 5.74 13.89
C GLY A 348 0.52 4.30 14.37
N PHE A 349 0.76 4.05 15.66
CA PHE A 349 0.58 2.72 16.26
C PHE A 349 -0.86 2.19 16.18
N PHE A 350 -1.86 3.08 16.33
CA PHE A 350 -3.28 2.73 16.15
C PHE A 350 -3.72 2.60 14.69
N ASN A 351 -3.06 3.27 13.75
CA ASN A 351 -3.24 3.03 12.32
C ASN A 351 -2.69 1.66 11.92
N ARG A 352 -1.41 1.41 12.21
CA ARG A 352 -0.70 0.13 12.01
C ARG A 352 0.46 0.03 13.00
N PRO A 353 0.60 -1.08 13.78
CA PRO A 353 1.73 -1.25 14.71
C PRO A 353 3.12 -1.20 14.06
N THR A 354 3.22 -1.46 12.75
CA THR A 354 4.43 -1.26 11.91
C THR A 354 5.01 0.15 12.01
N PHE A 355 4.20 1.16 12.32
CA PHE A 355 4.66 2.56 12.41
C PHE A 355 5.80 2.76 13.41
N LEU A 356 5.90 1.92 14.44
CA LEU A 356 6.98 1.97 15.42
C LEU A 356 8.36 1.76 14.78
N ALA A 357 8.45 1.00 13.68
CA ALA A 357 9.69 0.83 12.92
C ALA A 357 10.18 2.16 12.33
N PHE A 358 9.28 2.96 11.76
CA PHE A 358 9.59 4.30 11.25
C PHE A 358 9.88 5.29 12.38
N ALA A 359 9.17 5.18 13.51
CA ALA A 359 9.29 6.12 14.62
C ALA A 359 10.57 5.96 15.46
N LEU A 360 11.12 4.75 15.54
CA LEU A 360 12.23 4.41 16.45
C LEU A 360 13.45 5.32 16.28
N VAL A 361 14.00 5.42 15.07
CA VAL A 361 15.24 6.17 14.81
C VAL A 361 15.06 7.70 14.95
N PRO A 362 14.03 8.34 14.36
CA PRO A 362 13.74 9.76 14.59
C PRO A 362 13.68 10.14 16.06
N LEU A 363 12.97 9.35 16.88
CA LEU A 363 12.83 9.60 18.31
C LEU A 363 14.13 9.32 19.06
N PHE A 364 14.84 8.25 18.75
CA PHE A 364 16.12 7.92 19.36
C PHE A 364 17.15 9.04 19.14
N LEU A 365 17.31 9.52 17.91
CA LEU A 365 18.20 10.63 17.60
C LEU A 365 17.73 11.94 18.27
N TRP A 366 16.43 12.26 18.24
CA TRP A 366 15.87 13.43 18.94
C TRP A 366 16.08 13.35 20.47
N SER A 367 16.08 12.14 21.01
CA SER A 367 16.28 11.89 22.43
C SER A 367 17.74 11.99 22.87
N THR A 368 18.70 11.63 22.02
CA THR A 368 20.13 11.67 22.34
C THR A 368 20.78 13.00 21.95
N CYS A 369 20.27 13.69 20.94
CA CYS A 369 20.77 15.00 20.50
C CYS A 369 20.72 16.05 21.64
N GLY A 370 21.85 16.74 21.83
CA GLY A 370 22.04 17.81 22.83
C GLY A 370 22.14 17.34 24.29
N ALA A 371 22.20 16.04 24.57
CA ALA A 371 22.45 15.53 25.92
C ALA A 371 23.93 15.62 26.27
N ALA A 372 24.27 16.26 27.40
CA ALA A 372 25.65 16.30 27.91
C ALA A 372 26.14 14.89 28.32
N ASP A 373 25.25 14.11 28.93
CA ASP A 373 25.42 12.66 29.17
C ASP A 373 24.24 11.91 28.54
N PRO A 374 24.46 11.09 27.49
CA PRO A 374 23.40 10.28 26.85
C PRO A 374 23.06 9.01 27.67
N GLY A 375 22.94 9.15 28.99
CA GLY A 375 22.58 8.05 29.89
C GLY A 375 21.08 7.74 29.91
N PHE A 376 20.73 6.52 30.35
CA PHE A 376 19.35 6.02 30.44
C PHE A 376 18.37 6.99 31.13
N LYS A 377 18.81 7.72 32.18
CA LYS A 377 18.00 8.74 32.88
C LYS A 377 17.54 9.89 31.97
N SER A 378 18.38 10.30 31.00
CA SER A 378 18.05 11.36 30.03
C SER A 378 17.02 10.88 29.02
N LEU A 379 17.20 9.67 28.50
CA LEU A 379 16.25 9.00 27.61
C LEU A 379 14.89 8.81 28.29
N ALA A 380 14.86 8.28 29.52
CA ALA A 380 13.66 8.09 30.31
C ALA A 380 12.91 9.42 30.55
N LYS A 381 13.62 10.52 30.86
CA LYS A 381 13.00 11.84 31.02
C LYS A 381 12.37 12.37 29.72
N LYS A 382 13.00 12.14 28.56
CA LYS A 382 12.42 12.53 27.26
C LYS A 382 11.25 11.63 26.86
N ALA A 383 11.29 10.33 27.15
CA ALA A 383 10.15 9.42 26.96
C ALA A 383 8.95 9.82 27.85
N LEU A 384 9.19 10.16 29.12
CA LEU A 384 8.16 10.68 30.03
C LEU A 384 7.48 11.96 29.47
N ALA A 385 8.23 12.81 28.76
CA ALA A 385 7.70 14.03 28.14
C ALA A 385 6.81 13.76 26.91
N LEU A 386 6.87 12.56 26.31
CA LEU A 386 5.95 12.13 25.24
C LEU A 386 4.62 11.62 25.80
N LEU A 387 4.62 11.06 27.03
CA LEU A 387 3.46 10.35 27.60
C LEU A 387 2.14 11.14 27.56
N PRO A 388 2.06 12.45 27.90
CA PRO A 388 0.77 13.14 27.89
C PRO A 388 0.13 13.18 26.48
N GLY A 389 0.96 13.29 25.44
CA GLY A 389 0.51 13.23 24.05
C GLY A 389 0.11 11.82 23.62
N VAL A 390 0.90 10.81 24.01
CA VAL A 390 0.57 9.39 23.78
C VAL A 390 -0.76 9.05 24.44
N SER A 391 -0.93 9.39 25.72
CA SER A 391 -2.13 9.10 26.51
C SER A 391 -3.36 9.84 25.98
N LEU A 392 -3.24 11.12 25.61
CA LEU A 392 -4.35 11.89 25.06
C LEU A 392 -4.85 11.29 23.74
N VAL A 393 -3.94 11.00 22.80
CA VAL A 393 -4.32 10.44 21.50
C VAL A 393 -4.81 9.00 21.66
N ALA A 394 -4.11 8.15 22.41
CA ALA A 394 -4.57 6.78 22.67
C ALA A 394 -5.96 6.74 23.35
N ALA A 395 -6.26 7.67 24.26
CA ALA A 395 -7.59 7.78 24.86
C ALA A 395 -8.68 8.13 23.83
N VAL A 396 -8.39 9.00 22.85
CA VAL A 396 -9.33 9.30 21.74
C VAL A 396 -9.55 8.06 20.87
N PHE A 397 -8.49 7.37 20.45
CA PHE A 397 -8.60 6.14 19.65
C PHE A 397 -9.39 5.05 20.40
N VAL A 398 -9.03 4.75 21.65
CA VAL A 398 -9.74 3.77 22.48
C VAL A 398 -11.20 4.17 22.71
N ALA A 399 -11.51 5.45 22.94
CA ALA A 399 -12.88 5.90 23.11
C ALA A 399 -13.73 5.73 21.83
N VAL A 400 -13.18 6.10 20.67
CA VAL A 400 -13.86 5.95 19.37
C VAL A 400 -14.02 4.48 19.00
N ASP A 401 -12.98 3.67 19.13
CA ASP A 401 -13.05 2.23 18.85
C ASP A 401 -14.02 1.51 19.80
N SER A 402 -13.97 1.82 21.11
CA SER A 402 -14.88 1.22 22.09
C SER A 402 -16.34 1.61 21.87
N TRP A 403 -16.60 2.82 21.37
CA TRP A 403 -17.94 3.27 20.99
C TRP A 403 -18.40 2.55 19.72
N TYR A 404 -17.56 2.50 18.68
CA TYR A 404 -17.87 1.90 17.39
C TYR A 404 -18.12 0.38 17.46
N PHE A 405 -17.28 -0.35 18.20
CA PHE A 405 -17.45 -1.79 18.41
C PHE A 405 -18.42 -2.14 19.55
N SER A 406 -19.12 -1.16 20.14
CA SER A 406 -20.13 -1.43 21.17
C SER A 406 -21.34 -2.14 20.56
N SER A 407 -21.81 -3.19 21.24
CA SER A 407 -22.98 -3.97 20.84
C SER A 407 -23.98 -4.02 22.00
N PRO A 408 -25.31 -3.92 21.77
CA PRO A 408 -26.30 -4.10 22.82
C PRO A 408 -26.19 -5.43 23.58
N SER A 409 -25.59 -6.45 22.95
CA SER A 409 -25.37 -7.78 23.53
C SER A 409 -24.07 -7.92 24.34
N ARG A 410 -23.23 -6.88 24.43
CA ARG A 410 -21.95 -6.91 25.16
C ARG A 410 -21.86 -5.69 26.07
N SER A 411 -21.46 -5.89 27.32
CA SER A 411 -21.13 -4.78 28.21
C SER A 411 -20.01 -3.92 27.61
N SER A 412 -19.89 -2.67 28.06
CA SER A 412 -18.92 -1.69 27.54
C SER A 412 -17.47 -2.08 27.85
N THR A 413 -16.92 -3.03 27.11
CA THR A 413 -15.53 -3.44 27.13
C THR A 413 -14.68 -2.42 26.39
N LEU A 414 -13.62 -1.93 27.04
CA LEU A 414 -12.62 -1.09 26.38
C LEU A 414 -11.96 -1.89 25.25
N VAL A 415 -12.01 -1.36 24.03
CA VAL A 415 -11.40 -1.96 22.85
C VAL A 415 -10.05 -1.30 22.60
N LEU A 416 -8.99 -2.13 22.59
CA LEU A 416 -7.62 -1.71 22.29
C LEU A 416 -7.17 -2.40 20.99
N THR A 417 -7.54 -1.82 19.85
CA THR A 417 -7.30 -2.40 18.52
C THR A 417 -5.85 -2.85 18.27
N PRO A 418 -4.78 -2.14 18.69
CA PRO A 418 -3.40 -2.61 18.47
C PRO A 418 -3.05 -3.84 19.30
N ALA A 419 -3.65 -4.02 20.48
CA ALA A 419 -3.43 -5.21 21.30
C ALA A 419 -4.14 -6.43 20.69
N ASN A 420 -5.35 -6.25 20.16
CA ASN A 420 -6.06 -7.29 19.43
C ASN A 420 -5.33 -7.68 18.13
N PHE A 421 -4.78 -6.68 17.42
CA PHE A 421 -3.93 -6.91 16.24
C PHE A 421 -2.68 -7.72 16.60
N LEU A 422 -1.95 -7.32 17.65
CA LEU A 422 -0.75 -8.03 18.09
C LEU A 422 -1.08 -9.44 18.58
N TYR A 423 -2.19 -9.64 19.30
CA TYR A 423 -2.64 -10.97 19.73
C TYR A 423 -2.90 -11.89 18.52
N TYR A 424 -3.60 -11.39 17.49
CA TYR A 424 -3.84 -12.15 16.26
C TYR A 424 -2.53 -12.49 15.50
N ASN A 425 -1.64 -11.51 15.35
CA ASN A 425 -0.40 -11.62 14.56
C ASN A 425 0.81 -12.19 15.35
N LEU A 426 0.62 -12.62 16.59
CA LEU A 426 1.63 -13.37 17.36
C LEU A 426 1.27 -14.86 17.48
N ASP A 427 0.09 -15.28 17.00
CA ASP A 427 -0.32 -16.67 16.91
C ASP A 427 0.33 -17.35 15.69
N PRO A 428 1.17 -18.38 15.88
CA PRO A 428 1.78 -19.12 14.78
C PRO A 428 0.77 -19.76 13.82
N GLN A 429 -0.44 -20.10 14.28
CA GLN A 429 -1.47 -20.70 13.43
C GLN A 429 -2.09 -19.70 12.45
N ASN A 430 -2.17 -18.43 12.83
CA ASN A 430 -2.58 -17.36 11.90
C ASN A 430 -1.42 -17.01 10.97
N LEU A 431 -0.18 -16.95 11.47
CA LEU A 431 1.00 -16.72 10.64
C LEU A 431 1.19 -17.78 9.56
N ALA A 432 0.91 -19.05 9.84
CA ALA A 432 0.95 -20.13 8.85
C ALA A 432 -0.10 -20.01 7.72
N ARG A 433 -1.07 -19.10 7.84
CA ARG A 433 -2.06 -18.78 6.78
C ARG A 433 -1.65 -17.56 5.94
N HIS A 434 -0.51 -16.95 6.24
CA HIS A 434 0.06 -15.85 5.48
C HIS A 434 1.33 -16.33 4.78
N GLY A 435 1.60 -15.84 3.57
CA GLY A 435 2.78 -16.20 2.80
C GLY A 435 4.09 -15.92 3.55
N THR A 436 5.10 -16.76 3.32
CA THR A 436 6.43 -16.60 3.93
C THR A 436 7.43 -16.18 2.86
N HIS A 437 7.86 -14.93 2.92
CA HIS A 437 8.90 -14.41 2.02
C HIS A 437 10.29 -14.58 2.62
N LEU A 438 11.30 -14.55 1.76
CA LEU A 438 12.69 -14.48 2.18
C LEU A 438 12.92 -13.19 2.99
N ARG A 439 13.73 -13.26 4.07
CA ARG A 439 13.99 -12.10 4.95
C ARG A 439 14.55 -10.87 4.21
N LEU A 440 15.14 -11.07 3.04
CA LEU A 440 15.73 -10.04 2.19
C LEU A 440 14.78 -9.45 1.15
N THR A 441 13.54 -9.93 0.98
CA THR A 441 12.62 -9.47 -0.09
C THR A 441 12.38 -7.96 -0.04
N HIS A 442 12.29 -7.34 1.14
CA HIS A 442 12.25 -5.87 1.26
C HIS A 442 13.49 -5.12 0.73
N LEU A 443 14.69 -5.71 0.86
CA LEU A 443 15.95 -5.11 0.44
C LEU A 443 16.27 -5.40 -1.04
N ALA A 444 16.06 -6.63 -1.48
CA ALA A 444 16.45 -7.12 -2.80
C ALA A 444 15.38 -6.84 -3.87
N VAL A 445 14.09 -6.96 -3.54
CA VAL A 445 12.98 -6.85 -4.50
C VAL A 445 12.22 -5.56 -4.29
N ASN A 446 11.49 -5.42 -3.17
CA ASN A 446 10.55 -4.32 -2.94
C ASN A 446 11.19 -2.92 -2.98
N GLY A 447 12.43 -2.79 -2.48
CA GLY A 447 13.18 -1.54 -2.52
C GLY A 447 13.48 -1.08 -3.95
N PHE A 448 13.88 -2.01 -4.84
CA PHE A 448 14.09 -1.74 -6.25
C PHE A 448 12.76 -1.54 -7.00
N LEU A 449 11.74 -2.35 -6.70
CA LEU A 449 10.40 -2.21 -7.27
C LEU A 449 9.83 -0.80 -7.06
N LEU A 450 9.85 -0.29 -5.82
CA LEU A 450 9.26 1.02 -5.50
C LEU A 450 10.12 2.22 -5.89
N PHE A 451 11.45 2.11 -5.78
CA PHE A 451 12.32 3.28 -5.87
C PHE A 451 13.47 3.17 -6.90
N GLY A 452 13.68 1.98 -7.48
CA GLY A 452 14.60 1.72 -8.58
C GLY A 452 15.99 2.31 -8.37
N THR A 453 16.41 3.22 -9.25
CA THR A 453 17.74 3.85 -9.18
C THR A 453 17.97 4.73 -7.94
N LEU A 454 16.92 5.12 -7.21
CA LEU A 454 17.06 5.79 -5.92
C LEU A 454 17.44 4.78 -4.84
N HIS A 455 16.86 3.57 -4.84
CA HIS A 455 17.26 2.50 -3.94
C HIS A 455 18.74 2.09 -4.15
N ALA A 456 19.14 1.90 -5.41
CA ALA A 456 20.52 1.62 -5.77
C ALA A 456 21.51 2.71 -5.28
N ARG A 457 21.07 3.98 -5.24
CA ARG A 457 21.85 5.09 -4.67
C ARG A 457 21.93 5.03 -3.15
N ALA A 458 20.83 4.69 -2.46
CA ALA A 458 20.84 4.50 -1.02
C ALA A 458 21.76 3.34 -0.61
N LEU A 459 21.70 2.20 -1.30
CA LEU A 459 22.61 1.05 -1.10
C LEU A 459 24.07 1.47 -1.28
N ARG A 460 24.40 2.18 -2.36
CA ARG A 460 25.76 2.69 -2.61
C ARG A 460 26.24 3.65 -1.52
N ALA A 461 25.38 4.54 -1.05
CA ALA A 461 25.68 5.48 0.02
C ALA A 461 25.87 4.76 1.38
N ALA A 462 25.06 3.75 1.68
CA ALA A 462 25.23 2.88 2.85
C ALA A 462 26.55 2.11 2.79
N TRP A 463 26.89 1.54 1.64
CA TRP A 463 28.15 0.82 1.42
C TRP A 463 29.37 1.73 1.61
N GLN A 464 29.37 2.92 1.01
CA GLN A 464 30.43 3.92 1.19
C GLN A 464 30.56 4.33 2.67
N GLN A 465 29.44 4.49 3.38
CA GLN A 465 29.44 4.83 4.81
C GLN A 465 29.98 3.67 5.67
N LEU A 466 29.62 2.42 5.34
CA LEU A 466 30.14 1.22 5.99
C LEU A 466 31.65 1.07 5.78
N GLN A 467 32.12 1.20 4.54
CA GLN A 467 33.56 1.20 4.23
C GLN A 467 34.29 2.28 5.05
N ALA A 468 33.80 3.52 5.08
CA ALA A 468 34.42 4.59 5.87
C ALA A 468 34.48 4.27 7.38
N CYS A 469 33.44 3.63 7.94
CA CYS A 469 33.43 3.16 9.32
C CYS A 469 34.45 2.04 9.56
N LEU A 470 34.56 1.06 8.65
CA LEU A 470 35.51 -0.06 8.76
C LEU A 470 36.96 0.43 8.65
N TRP A 471 37.26 1.33 7.71
CA TRP A 471 38.58 1.97 7.59
C TRP A 471 38.95 2.76 8.86
N ALA A 472 38.02 3.55 9.41
CA ALA A 472 38.25 4.29 10.64
C ALA A 472 38.46 3.37 11.86
N PHE A 473 37.76 2.24 11.93
CA PHE A 473 37.94 1.21 12.95
C PHE A 473 39.33 0.57 12.85
N ALA A 474 39.74 0.13 11.64
CA ALA A 474 41.02 -0.49 11.38
C ALA A 474 42.22 0.41 11.71
N GLN A 475 42.12 1.73 11.46
CA GLN A 475 43.22 2.66 11.70
C GLN A 475 43.38 3.13 13.16
N MET A 476 42.34 3.10 14.00
CA MET A 476 42.36 3.75 15.32
C MET A 476 41.94 2.87 16.50
N GLY A 477 41.44 1.66 16.26
CA GLY A 477 40.97 0.75 17.31
C GLY A 477 39.64 1.16 17.94
N PHE A 478 38.94 0.18 18.53
CA PHE A 478 37.55 0.27 18.98
C PHE A 478 37.21 1.55 19.79
N LEU A 479 37.99 1.86 20.83
CA LEU A 479 37.67 2.95 21.77
C LEU A 479 37.84 4.36 21.16
N ARG A 480 38.78 4.58 20.24
CA ARG A 480 38.92 5.88 19.54
C ARG A 480 38.02 5.99 18.31
N ALA A 481 37.74 4.89 17.62
CA ALA A 481 36.76 4.86 16.54
C ALA A 481 35.35 5.26 17.03
N LEU A 482 34.94 4.78 18.21
CA LEU A 482 33.70 5.18 18.87
C LEU A 482 33.66 6.68 19.19
N TRP A 483 34.76 7.25 19.70
CA TRP A 483 34.84 8.68 20.02
C TRP A 483 34.87 9.57 18.76
N ARG A 484 35.35 9.03 17.63
CA ARG A 484 35.30 9.69 16.31
C ARG A 484 33.96 9.50 15.58
N GLN A 485 32.88 9.06 16.24
CA GLN A 485 31.52 9.18 15.71
C GLN A 485 31.14 10.62 15.30
N SER A 486 31.88 11.64 15.76
CA SER A 486 31.87 13.00 15.23
C SER A 486 32.21 13.11 13.71
N LEU A 487 32.76 12.08 13.06
CA LEU A 487 32.89 12.01 11.59
C LEU A 487 31.60 11.56 10.86
N LEU A 488 30.59 11.04 11.57
CA LEU A 488 29.26 10.75 11.00
C LEU A 488 28.40 12.03 10.87
N SER A 489 28.94 13.20 11.20
CA SER A 489 28.23 14.50 11.30
C SER A 489 27.75 15.12 9.97
N GLY A 490 27.66 14.34 8.90
CA GLY A 490 27.01 14.76 7.65
C GLY A 490 25.52 14.41 7.67
N PRO A 491 24.65 15.22 7.03
CA PRO A 491 23.20 14.96 6.99
C PRO A 491 22.81 13.61 6.35
N ARG A 492 23.73 13.00 5.59
CA ARG A 492 23.55 11.69 4.95
C ARG A 492 23.40 10.54 5.95
N SER A 493 24.11 10.56 7.09
CA SER A 493 24.11 9.43 8.03
C SER A 493 22.74 9.23 8.70
N PRO A 494 22.09 10.26 9.29
CA PRO A 494 20.74 10.10 9.81
C PRO A 494 19.69 9.73 8.75
N LEU A 495 19.79 10.28 7.53
CA LEU A 495 18.90 9.90 6.42
C LEU A 495 19.03 8.41 6.04
N LEU A 496 20.25 7.87 6.01
CA LEU A 496 20.48 6.43 5.81
C LEU A 496 19.87 5.59 6.93
N LEU A 497 19.94 6.04 8.19
CA LEU A 497 19.30 5.35 9.31
C LEU A 497 17.77 5.43 9.25
N PHE A 498 17.20 6.58 8.86
CA PHE A 498 15.75 6.74 8.63
C PHE A 498 15.23 5.88 7.47
N TYR A 499 16.10 5.49 6.53
CA TYR A 499 15.76 4.63 5.41
C TYR A 499 15.94 3.13 5.74
N PHE A 500 17.14 2.73 6.16
CA PHE A 500 17.49 1.30 6.28
C PHE A 500 17.03 0.65 7.59
N MET A 501 16.89 1.38 8.70
CA MET A 501 16.47 0.75 9.96
C MET A 501 15.00 0.33 9.95
N PRO A 502 14.03 1.14 9.47
CA PRO A 502 12.65 0.66 9.36
C PRO A 502 12.53 -0.48 8.34
N LEU A 503 13.27 -0.41 7.22
CA LEU A 503 13.34 -1.50 6.24
C LEU A 503 13.80 -2.82 6.90
N ALA A 504 14.91 -2.80 7.65
CA ALA A 504 15.42 -3.97 8.34
C ALA A 504 14.49 -4.50 9.45
N LEU A 505 13.77 -3.61 10.14
CA LEU A 505 12.77 -4.00 11.15
C LEU A 505 11.52 -4.61 10.51
N LEU A 506 11.10 -4.13 9.34
CA LEU A 506 10.00 -4.73 8.58
C LEU A 506 10.43 -6.08 7.97
N SER A 507 11.69 -6.21 7.53
CA SER A 507 12.30 -7.48 7.10
C SER A 507 12.32 -8.57 8.18
N ALA A 508 12.11 -8.22 9.45
CA ALA A 508 12.00 -9.20 10.53
C ALA A 508 10.64 -9.92 10.56
N PHE A 509 9.63 -9.40 9.86
CA PHE A 509 8.35 -10.09 9.65
C PHE A 509 8.41 -11.01 8.42
N SER A 510 7.63 -12.09 8.45
CA SER A 510 7.64 -13.12 7.39
C SER A 510 6.84 -12.69 6.16
N HIS A 511 5.82 -11.86 6.37
CA HIS A 511 5.01 -11.25 5.34
C HIS A 511 5.64 -9.92 4.88
N GLN A 512 6.06 -9.79 3.62
CA GLN A 512 6.92 -8.69 3.14
C GLN A 512 6.43 -8.05 1.84
N GLU A 513 5.30 -7.34 1.90
CA GLU A 513 4.77 -6.66 0.72
C GLU A 513 5.42 -5.30 0.44
N ALA A 514 5.59 -4.96 -0.84
CA ALA A 514 6.17 -3.69 -1.29
C ALA A 514 5.59 -2.48 -0.57
N ARG A 515 4.26 -2.39 -0.49
CA ARG A 515 3.54 -1.25 0.08
C ARG A 515 3.94 -0.87 1.51
N PHE A 516 4.52 -1.78 2.31
CA PHE A 516 5.00 -1.42 3.64
C PHE A 516 6.18 -0.45 3.60
N LEU A 517 6.92 -0.36 2.49
CA LEU A 517 8.07 0.52 2.37
C LEU A 517 7.74 1.94 1.88
N ILE A 518 6.51 2.24 1.42
CA ILE A 518 6.19 3.58 0.85
C ILE A 518 6.47 4.78 1.77
N PRO A 519 6.44 4.68 3.13
CA PRO A 519 6.87 5.77 4.01
C PRO A 519 8.35 6.17 3.82
N LEU A 520 9.20 5.25 3.35
CA LEU A 520 10.62 5.49 3.12
C LEU A 520 10.95 6.44 1.96
N LEU A 521 9.95 6.80 1.15
CA LEU A 521 10.14 7.72 0.02
C LEU A 521 10.69 9.08 0.46
N VAL A 522 10.21 9.64 1.58
CA VAL A 522 10.63 10.96 2.09
C VAL A 522 12.12 11.01 2.46
N PRO A 523 12.67 10.16 3.34
CA PRO A 523 14.12 10.15 3.60
C PRO A 523 14.94 9.81 2.34
N LEU A 524 14.39 9.01 1.42
CA LEU A 524 15.08 8.63 0.19
C LEU A 524 15.24 9.78 -0.80
N VAL A 525 14.19 10.57 -1.06
CA VAL A 525 14.31 11.74 -1.97
C VAL A 525 15.22 12.82 -1.39
N LEU A 526 15.24 12.98 -0.07
CA LEU A 526 16.18 13.88 0.63
C LEU A 526 17.63 13.41 0.47
N LEU A 527 17.88 12.11 0.61
CA LEU A 527 19.22 11.52 0.41
C LEU A 527 19.71 11.67 -1.04
N CYS A 528 18.81 11.53 -2.01
CA CYS A 528 19.14 11.49 -3.44
C CYS A 528 19.16 12.86 -4.15
N SER A 529 18.92 13.97 -3.44
CA SER A 529 18.87 15.32 -4.03
C SER A 529 19.92 16.31 -3.45
N PRO A 530 21.19 15.94 -3.28
CA PRO A 530 22.21 16.77 -2.62
C PRO A 530 22.40 18.14 -3.31
N GLN A 531 22.54 19.19 -2.51
CA GLN A 531 22.54 20.60 -2.97
C GLN A 531 23.65 20.96 -3.98
N ALA A 532 24.70 20.14 -4.10
CA ALA A 532 25.89 20.40 -4.91
C ALA A 532 26.00 19.58 -6.22
N GLN A 533 25.03 18.70 -6.53
CA GLN A 533 25.09 17.87 -7.75
C GLN A 533 23.77 17.89 -8.53
N PRO A 534 23.81 17.93 -9.88
CA PRO A 534 22.63 17.66 -10.70
C PRO A 534 22.22 16.19 -10.54
N VAL A 535 20.92 15.91 -10.71
CA VAL A 535 20.42 14.52 -10.74
C VAL A 535 20.90 13.84 -12.02
N THR A 536 22.04 13.15 -11.95
CA THR A 536 22.54 12.29 -13.03
C THR A 536 21.56 11.11 -13.23
N CYS A 537 21.38 10.64 -14.47
CA CYS A 537 20.40 9.58 -14.85
C CYS A 537 18.91 10.02 -14.84
N LYS A 538 18.59 11.19 -15.41
CA LYS A 538 17.18 11.63 -15.57
C LYS A 538 16.32 10.66 -16.40
N GLY A 539 16.81 10.21 -17.56
CA GLY A 539 16.06 9.37 -18.50
C GLY A 539 15.55 8.05 -17.89
N PRO A 540 16.45 7.17 -17.40
CA PRO A 540 16.05 5.90 -16.80
C PRO A 540 15.15 6.06 -15.56
N LEU A 541 15.35 7.11 -14.76
CA LEU A 541 14.51 7.39 -13.60
C LEU A 541 13.09 7.83 -14.00
N VAL A 542 12.96 8.66 -15.04
CA VAL A 542 11.65 9.05 -15.57
C VAL A 542 10.96 7.83 -16.19
N LEU A 543 11.67 7.05 -17.01
CA LEU A 543 11.13 5.84 -17.62
C LEU A 543 10.63 4.84 -16.56
N PHE A 544 11.43 4.56 -15.54
CA PHE A 544 11.06 3.70 -14.42
C PHE A 544 9.75 4.16 -13.74
N ASN A 545 9.61 5.46 -13.46
CA ASN A 545 8.40 5.99 -12.83
C ASN A 545 7.21 6.03 -13.80
N VAL A 546 7.41 6.26 -15.10
CA VAL A 546 6.33 6.15 -16.09
C VAL A 546 5.85 4.70 -16.21
N LEU A 547 6.76 3.73 -16.27
CA LEU A 547 6.41 2.31 -16.32
C LEU A 547 5.70 1.86 -15.04
N GLY A 548 6.23 2.18 -13.85
CA GLY A 548 5.57 1.86 -12.58
C GLY A 548 4.20 2.55 -12.44
N ALA A 549 4.06 3.79 -12.93
CA ALA A 549 2.80 4.51 -12.97
C ALA A 549 1.78 3.82 -13.89
N LEU A 550 2.16 3.45 -15.11
CA LEU A 550 1.27 2.74 -16.04
C LEU A 550 0.92 1.34 -15.50
N PHE A 551 1.88 0.62 -14.94
CA PHE A 551 1.68 -0.71 -14.38
C PHE A 551 0.66 -0.69 -13.24
N PHE A 552 0.97 -0.01 -12.12
CA PHE A 552 0.11 -0.01 -10.94
C PHE A 552 -1.11 0.93 -11.06
N GLY A 553 -1.00 1.98 -11.85
CA GLY A 553 -2.06 2.96 -12.06
C GLY A 553 -3.10 2.55 -13.11
N CYS A 554 -2.73 1.73 -14.11
CA CYS A 554 -3.61 1.39 -15.22
C CYS A 554 -3.73 -0.12 -15.51
N LEU A 555 -2.62 -0.86 -15.59
CA LEU A 555 -2.61 -2.25 -16.10
C LEU A 555 -3.00 -3.29 -15.05
N HIS A 556 -2.34 -3.27 -13.90
CA HIS A 556 -2.46 -4.31 -12.88
C HIS A 556 -3.89 -4.37 -12.34
N GLN A 557 -4.55 -5.50 -12.57
CA GLN A 557 -5.97 -5.75 -12.29
C GLN A 557 -6.91 -4.65 -12.88
N GLY A 558 -6.46 -3.97 -13.95
CA GLY A 558 -7.02 -2.72 -14.44
C GLY A 558 -8.47 -2.77 -14.93
N GLY A 559 -8.92 -3.92 -15.44
CA GLY A 559 -10.29 -4.10 -15.90
C GLY A 559 -11.32 -4.21 -14.77
N LEU A 560 -10.90 -4.45 -13.52
CA LEU A 560 -11.81 -4.82 -12.43
C LEU A 560 -12.68 -3.65 -11.96
N VAL A 561 -12.09 -2.46 -11.78
CA VAL A 561 -12.85 -1.26 -11.39
C VAL A 561 -13.77 -0.75 -12.51
N PRO A 562 -13.34 -0.63 -13.78
CA PRO A 562 -14.23 -0.40 -14.91
C PRO A 562 -15.32 -1.46 -15.06
N GLY A 563 -15.00 -2.73 -14.77
CA GLY A 563 -15.95 -3.85 -14.83
C GLY A 563 -17.04 -3.76 -13.78
N LEU A 564 -16.72 -3.34 -12.56
CA LEU A 564 -17.73 -3.02 -11.56
C LEU A 564 -18.62 -1.84 -12.00
N GLY A 565 -18.07 -0.81 -12.63
CA GLY A 565 -18.87 0.28 -13.22
C GLY A 565 -19.76 -0.15 -14.40
N HIS A 566 -19.35 -1.15 -15.18
CA HIS A 566 -20.21 -1.77 -16.20
C HIS A 566 -21.32 -2.62 -15.56
N LEU A 567 -20.98 -3.43 -14.55
CA LEU A 567 -21.95 -4.27 -13.84
C LEU A 567 -22.96 -3.44 -13.04
N GLU A 568 -22.55 -2.32 -12.44
CA GLU A 568 -23.43 -1.29 -11.83
C GLU A 568 -24.53 -0.89 -12.84
N GLN A 569 -24.15 -0.54 -14.07
CA GLN A 569 -25.12 -0.16 -15.11
C GLN A 569 -26.03 -1.33 -15.52
N VAL A 570 -25.55 -2.57 -15.49
CA VAL A 570 -26.31 -3.79 -15.86
C VAL A 570 -27.32 -4.21 -14.78
N VAL A 571 -26.99 -4.05 -13.50
CA VAL A 571 -27.89 -4.38 -12.38
C VAL A 571 -28.91 -3.28 -12.09
N HIS A 572 -28.57 -2.01 -12.33
CA HIS A 572 -29.50 -0.87 -12.19
C HIS A 572 -30.28 -0.55 -13.49
N ALA A 573 -30.07 -1.31 -14.57
CA ALA A 573 -30.85 -1.17 -15.80
C ALA A 573 -32.34 -1.50 -15.56
N PRO A 574 -33.29 -0.79 -16.20
CA PRO A 574 -34.72 -1.08 -16.04
C PRO A 574 -35.05 -2.53 -16.44
N ALA A 575 -35.50 -3.33 -15.47
CA ALA A 575 -35.90 -4.72 -15.71
C ALA A 575 -37.13 -4.81 -16.63
N PRO A 576 -37.27 -5.88 -17.43
CA PRO A 576 -38.49 -6.12 -18.21
C PRO A 576 -39.74 -6.14 -17.31
N PRO A 577 -40.87 -5.57 -17.73
CA PRO A 577 -42.04 -5.33 -16.86
C PRO A 577 -42.80 -6.58 -16.38
N SER A 578 -42.33 -7.79 -16.71
CA SER A 578 -43.03 -9.05 -16.45
C SER A 578 -42.53 -9.83 -15.23
N LEU A 579 -41.22 -9.86 -14.95
CA LEU A 579 -40.61 -10.62 -13.84
C LEU A 579 -39.47 -9.81 -13.19
N PRO A 580 -39.32 -9.82 -11.85
CA PRO A 580 -38.13 -9.29 -11.20
C PRO A 580 -36.91 -10.16 -11.54
N THR A 581 -35.72 -9.56 -11.61
CA THR A 581 -34.50 -10.23 -12.06
C THR A 581 -33.52 -10.45 -10.91
N HIS A 582 -33.04 -11.68 -10.72
CA HIS A 582 -31.94 -12.02 -9.83
C HIS A 582 -30.62 -12.06 -10.63
N TYR A 583 -29.58 -11.44 -10.10
CA TYR A 583 -28.26 -11.37 -10.72
C TYR A 583 -27.26 -12.12 -9.85
N THR A 584 -26.46 -13.02 -10.42
CA THR A 584 -25.30 -13.60 -9.73
C THR A 584 -24.05 -13.12 -10.44
N LEU A 585 -23.18 -12.41 -9.71
CA LEU A 585 -21.93 -11.84 -10.21
C LEU A 585 -20.76 -12.63 -9.60
N LEU A 586 -20.22 -13.59 -10.35
CA LEU A 586 -19.14 -14.46 -9.92
C LEU A 586 -17.80 -13.93 -10.43
N PHE A 587 -16.86 -13.69 -9.52
CA PHE A 587 -15.50 -13.24 -9.82
C PHE A 587 -14.51 -14.38 -9.57
N THR A 588 -13.56 -14.59 -10.47
CA THR A 588 -12.55 -15.66 -10.37
C THR A 588 -11.23 -15.22 -11.00
N HIS A 589 -10.10 -15.64 -10.44
CA HIS A 589 -8.74 -15.27 -10.88
C HIS A 589 -8.48 -13.74 -10.90
N THR A 590 -9.28 -12.97 -10.16
CA THR A 590 -9.13 -11.53 -9.91
C THR A 590 -9.00 -11.25 -8.41
N TYR A 591 -8.62 -10.01 -8.06
CA TYR A 591 -8.81 -9.55 -6.68
C TYR A 591 -10.29 -9.47 -6.28
N MET A 592 -10.53 -9.61 -4.97
CA MET A 592 -11.86 -9.52 -4.37
C MET A 592 -12.54 -8.19 -4.78
N PRO A 593 -13.75 -8.23 -5.37
CA PRO A 593 -14.40 -7.02 -5.88
C PRO A 593 -14.95 -6.15 -4.72
N PRO A 594 -14.66 -4.83 -4.67
CA PRO A 594 -15.34 -3.92 -3.77
C PRO A 594 -16.81 -3.75 -4.15
N ARG A 595 -17.71 -4.33 -3.35
CA ARG A 595 -19.16 -4.33 -3.55
C ARG A 595 -19.78 -2.94 -3.46
N HIS A 596 -19.22 -2.05 -2.64
CA HIS A 596 -19.78 -0.70 -2.49
C HIS A 596 -19.80 0.11 -3.80
N LEU A 597 -18.94 -0.23 -4.77
CA LEU A 597 -18.92 0.41 -6.10
C LEU A 597 -20.13 0.03 -6.97
N LEU A 598 -20.84 -1.06 -6.67
CA LEU A 598 -22.09 -1.43 -7.35
C LEU A 598 -23.31 -0.64 -6.84
N HIS A 599 -23.15 0.15 -5.76
CA HIS A 599 -24.21 0.92 -5.10
C HIS A 599 -25.50 0.10 -4.90
N LEU A 600 -25.37 -1.13 -4.42
CA LEU A 600 -26.51 -2.00 -4.17
C LEU A 600 -27.23 -1.59 -2.88
N PRO A 601 -28.57 -1.66 -2.82
CA PRO A 601 -29.28 -1.59 -1.54
C PRO A 601 -28.83 -2.74 -0.64
N GLY A 602 -28.95 -2.56 0.68
CA GLY A 602 -28.50 -3.54 1.68
C GLY A 602 -29.25 -4.89 1.69
N PRO A 603 -29.33 -5.58 2.85
CA PRO A 603 -29.80 -6.96 2.93
C PRO A 603 -31.16 -7.20 2.25
N GLY A 604 -31.15 -8.02 1.19
CA GLY A 604 -32.33 -8.27 0.34
C GLY A 604 -32.20 -7.75 -1.10
N SER A 605 -31.05 -7.18 -1.48
CA SER A 605 -30.66 -6.98 -2.88
C SER A 605 -30.91 -8.23 -3.73
N PRO A 606 -31.44 -8.11 -4.97
CA PRO A 606 -31.55 -9.24 -5.89
C PRO A 606 -30.23 -9.56 -6.61
N VAL A 607 -29.11 -9.01 -6.13
CA VAL A 607 -27.77 -9.21 -6.69
C VAL A 607 -26.92 -9.98 -5.67
N GLU A 608 -26.43 -11.15 -6.06
CA GLU A 608 -25.52 -11.98 -5.30
C GLU A 608 -24.09 -11.82 -5.86
N VAL A 609 -23.18 -11.23 -5.08
CA VAL A 609 -21.75 -11.14 -5.46
C VAL A 609 -20.99 -12.30 -4.84
N VAL A 610 -20.30 -13.08 -5.67
CA VAL A 610 -19.53 -14.27 -5.29
C VAL A 610 -18.07 -14.05 -5.68
N ASP A 611 -17.16 -14.19 -4.73
CA ASP A 611 -15.72 -14.20 -4.98
C ASP A 611 -15.20 -15.64 -4.84
N MET A 612 -14.68 -16.19 -5.93
CA MET A 612 -14.09 -17.52 -5.99
C MET A 612 -12.56 -17.48 -5.84
N ALA A 613 -11.91 -16.30 -5.87
CA ALA A 613 -10.47 -16.17 -5.98
C ALA A 613 -9.90 -17.07 -7.11
N GLY A 614 -8.68 -17.60 -6.95
CA GLY A 614 -8.04 -18.55 -7.88
C GLY A 614 -8.40 -20.02 -7.63
N THR A 615 -9.69 -20.36 -7.46
CA THR A 615 -10.12 -21.77 -7.32
C THR A 615 -9.96 -22.56 -8.62
N GLU A 616 -9.53 -23.81 -8.50
CA GLU A 616 -9.45 -24.77 -9.62
C GLU A 616 -10.72 -24.86 -10.48
N ASP A 617 -10.53 -25.04 -11.79
CA ASP A 617 -11.57 -25.22 -12.82
C ASP A 617 -12.72 -26.14 -12.40
N GLN A 618 -12.41 -27.26 -11.74
CA GLN A 618 -13.44 -28.23 -11.32
C GLN A 618 -14.40 -27.63 -10.28
N VAL A 619 -13.86 -26.90 -9.31
CA VAL A 619 -14.65 -26.22 -8.26
C VAL A 619 -15.47 -25.09 -8.87
N LEU A 620 -14.88 -24.35 -9.81
CA LEU A 620 -15.56 -23.30 -10.58
C LEU A 620 -16.74 -23.87 -11.38
N CYS A 621 -16.54 -24.95 -12.14
CA CYS A 621 -17.62 -25.62 -12.86
C CYS A 621 -18.70 -26.17 -11.92
N GLN A 622 -18.33 -26.74 -10.77
CA GLN A 622 -19.30 -27.20 -9.76
C GLN A 622 -20.14 -26.04 -9.21
N ALA A 623 -19.51 -24.92 -8.88
CA ALA A 623 -20.20 -23.71 -8.42
C ALA A 623 -21.21 -23.21 -9.46
N LEU A 624 -20.82 -23.07 -10.73
CA LEU A 624 -21.73 -22.66 -11.81
C LEU A 624 -22.92 -23.60 -11.98
N ASN A 625 -22.70 -24.93 -11.97
CA ASN A 625 -23.80 -25.90 -12.01
C ASN A 625 -24.74 -25.76 -10.80
N ASN A 626 -24.22 -25.44 -9.61
CA ASN A 626 -25.02 -25.23 -8.40
C ASN A 626 -25.86 -23.94 -8.47
N PHE A 627 -25.31 -22.83 -8.97
CA PHE A 627 -26.05 -21.58 -9.17
C PHE A 627 -27.21 -21.77 -10.17
N THR A 628 -26.96 -22.42 -11.31
CA THR A 628 -28.04 -22.72 -12.28
C THR A 628 -29.08 -23.71 -11.78
N ARG A 629 -28.75 -24.53 -10.77
CA ARG A 629 -29.68 -25.50 -10.14
C ARG A 629 -30.45 -24.92 -8.95
N GLN A 630 -30.26 -23.65 -8.60
CA GLN A 630 -31.02 -23.05 -7.51
C GLN A 630 -32.53 -23.05 -7.83
N PRO A 631 -33.43 -23.44 -6.90
CA PRO A 631 -34.87 -23.48 -7.16
C PRO A 631 -35.49 -22.13 -7.55
N ALA A 632 -34.84 -21.01 -7.20
CA ALA A 632 -35.23 -19.66 -7.63
C ALA A 632 -35.05 -19.43 -9.14
N CYS A 633 -34.17 -20.21 -9.79
CA CYS A 633 -33.77 -20.05 -11.19
C CYS A 633 -34.28 -21.17 -12.13
N GLN A 634 -34.71 -22.31 -11.61
CA GLN A 634 -35.07 -23.48 -12.43
C GLN A 634 -36.50 -23.47 -13.01
N VAL A 635 -37.38 -22.57 -12.56
CA VAL A 635 -38.78 -22.62 -12.98
C VAL A 635 -38.99 -21.71 -14.19
N ALA A 636 -39.29 -22.29 -15.34
CA ALA A 636 -39.89 -21.57 -16.47
C ALA A 636 -41.26 -21.02 -16.03
N GLY A 637 -41.33 -19.73 -15.70
CA GLY A 637 -42.49 -19.11 -15.03
C GLY A 637 -42.37 -19.03 -13.49
N GLY A 638 -41.16 -19.15 -12.95
CA GLY A 638 -40.86 -18.87 -11.54
C GLY A 638 -41.00 -17.39 -11.18
N PRO A 639 -40.88 -17.02 -9.90
CA PRO A 639 -41.02 -15.64 -9.47
C PRO A 639 -39.85 -14.72 -9.88
N TRP A 640 -38.74 -15.24 -10.40
CA TRP A 640 -37.55 -14.45 -10.77
C TRP A 640 -36.93 -14.89 -12.10
N LEU A 641 -36.38 -13.94 -12.86
CA LEU A 641 -35.49 -14.18 -14.00
C LEU A 641 -34.05 -14.21 -13.51
N CYS A 642 -33.31 -15.30 -13.66
CA CYS A 642 -31.90 -15.35 -13.24
C CYS A 642 -30.93 -14.98 -14.37
N ARG A 643 -29.96 -14.12 -14.08
CA ARG A 643 -28.84 -13.76 -14.97
C ARG A 643 -27.52 -14.01 -14.26
N LEU A 644 -26.71 -14.91 -14.82
CA LEU A 644 -25.42 -15.32 -14.27
C LEU A 644 -24.29 -14.67 -15.08
N PHE A 645 -23.48 -13.86 -14.41
CA PHE A 645 -22.30 -13.23 -14.97
C PHE A 645 -21.04 -13.82 -14.34
N VAL A 646 -20.07 -14.20 -15.17
CA VAL A 646 -18.73 -14.59 -14.72
C VAL A 646 -17.71 -13.56 -15.17
N VAL A 647 -16.89 -13.11 -14.22
CA VAL A 647 -15.84 -12.12 -14.38
C VAL A 647 -14.50 -12.83 -14.20
N THR A 648 -13.70 -12.89 -15.26
CA THR A 648 -12.45 -13.69 -15.32
C THR A 648 -11.39 -12.98 -16.18
N PRO A 649 -10.09 -13.02 -15.84
CA PRO A 649 -9.03 -12.50 -16.71
C PRO A 649 -8.93 -13.34 -17.99
N GLY A 650 -8.42 -12.74 -19.08
CA GLY A 650 -8.27 -13.44 -20.36
C GLY A 650 -7.38 -14.69 -20.29
N THR A 651 -6.44 -14.74 -19.35
CA THR A 651 -5.60 -15.92 -19.08
C THR A 651 -6.39 -17.10 -18.49
N ALA A 652 -7.43 -16.85 -17.69
CA ALA A 652 -8.30 -17.88 -17.12
C ALA A 652 -9.59 -18.12 -17.94
N ARG A 653 -9.83 -17.37 -19.02
CA ARG A 653 -10.98 -17.60 -19.93
C ARG A 653 -11.11 -19.05 -20.42
N PRO A 654 -10.03 -19.79 -20.79
CA PRO A 654 -10.16 -21.17 -21.26
C PRO A 654 -10.75 -22.14 -20.21
N ALA A 655 -10.65 -21.83 -18.91
CA ALA A 655 -11.30 -22.63 -17.86
C ALA A 655 -12.84 -22.61 -18.00
N MET A 656 -13.42 -21.54 -18.55
CA MET A 656 -14.87 -21.43 -18.75
C MET A 656 -15.40 -22.31 -19.87
N GLU A 657 -14.60 -22.52 -20.92
CA GLU A 657 -14.99 -23.38 -22.05
C GLU A 657 -15.12 -24.84 -21.60
N LYS A 658 -14.32 -25.27 -20.61
CA LYS A 658 -14.39 -26.60 -19.96
C LYS A 658 -15.69 -26.84 -19.18
N CYS A 659 -16.38 -25.80 -18.71
CA CYS A 659 -17.62 -25.96 -17.94
C CYS A 659 -18.86 -26.21 -18.82
N HIS A 660 -18.74 -26.05 -20.14
CA HIS A 660 -19.78 -26.31 -21.14
C HIS A 660 -21.10 -25.57 -20.87
N PHE A 661 -21.03 -24.28 -20.56
CA PHE A 661 -22.18 -23.37 -20.55
C PHE A 661 -22.26 -22.61 -21.87
N PRO A 662 -23.45 -22.42 -22.47
CA PRO A 662 -23.60 -21.56 -23.64
C PRO A 662 -23.37 -20.10 -23.24
N LEU A 663 -22.64 -19.36 -24.06
CA LEU A 663 -22.36 -17.95 -23.86
C LEU A 663 -23.45 -17.10 -24.53
N LYS A 664 -24.08 -16.20 -23.77
CA LYS A 664 -25.12 -15.29 -24.28
C LYS A 664 -24.55 -13.95 -24.73
N SER A 665 -23.59 -13.41 -23.98
CA SER A 665 -22.81 -12.22 -24.38
C SER A 665 -21.47 -12.18 -23.65
N GLU A 666 -20.49 -11.52 -24.24
CA GLU A 666 -19.15 -11.32 -23.66
C GLU A 666 -18.72 -9.87 -23.84
N THR A 667 -18.30 -9.23 -22.75
CA THR A 667 -17.78 -7.86 -22.72
C THR A 667 -16.30 -7.89 -22.34
N LEU A 668 -15.46 -7.27 -23.17
CA LEU A 668 -14.01 -7.18 -23.01
C LEU A 668 -13.60 -5.85 -22.41
N LEU A 669 -12.85 -5.86 -21.32
CA LEU A 669 -12.39 -4.67 -20.59
C LEU A 669 -10.86 -4.61 -20.57
N PHE A 670 -10.32 -3.78 -21.45
CA PHE A 670 -8.89 -3.52 -21.58
C PHE A 670 -8.52 -2.17 -20.93
N PRO A 671 -7.36 -2.05 -20.24
CA PRO A 671 -6.40 -3.11 -19.94
C PRO A 671 -6.69 -3.83 -18.62
N HIS A 672 -6.32 -5.11 -18.54
CA HIS A 672 -6.28 -5.88 -17.31
C HIS A 672 -5.10 -6.86 -17.36
N LEU A 673 -4.16 -6.72 -16.42
CA LEU A 673 -3.08 -7.68 -16.19
C LEU A 673 -3.26 -8.26 -14.78
N THR A 674 -3.62 -9.54 -14.70
CA THR A 674 -3.52 -10.29 -13.44
C THR A 674 -2.07 -10.77 -13.25
N LEU A 675 -1.62 -10.81 -12.00
CA LEU A 675 -0.36 -11.44 -11.60
C LEU A 675 -0.60 -12.74 -10.80
N GLU A 676 -1.86 -13.07 -10.50
CA GLU A 676 -2.20 -14.39 -9.96
C GLU A 676 -2.08 -15.46 -11.06
N ASP A 677 -2.41 -15.08 -12.31
CA ASP A 677 -2.37 -15.95 -13.50
C ASP A 677 -1.70 -15.19 -14.67
N PRO A 678 -0.39 -14.90 -14.59
CA PRO A 678 0.29 -14.05 -15.56
C PRO A 678 0.26 -14.64 -16.98
N PRO A 679 0.05 -13.82 -18.02
CA PRO A 679 0.04 -14.28 -19.40
C PRO A 679 1.43 -14.74 -19.85
N ALA A 680 1.49 -15.89 -20.53
CA ALA A 680 2.71 -16.37 -21.16
C ALA A 680 3.26 -15.35 -22.19
N LEU A 681 4.58 -15.26 -22.33
CA LEU A 681 5.21 -14.30 -23.24
C LEU A 681 4.78 -14.52 -24.70
N SER A 682 4.68 -15.78 -25.11
CA SER A 682 4.16 -16.20 -26.41
C SER A 682 2.73 -15.68 -26.68
N SER A 683 1.85 -15.69 -25.67
CA SER A 683 0.51 -15.08 -25.76
C SER A 683 0.56 -13.57 -25.93
N LEU A 684 1.50 -12.87 -25.29
CA LEU A 684 1.68 -11.42 -25.42
C LEU A 684 2.27 -11.01 -26.78
N LEU A 685 3.01 -11.91 -27.44
CA LEU A 685 3.53 -11.72 -28.81
C LEU A 685 2.55 -12.19 -29.89
N SER A 686 1.48 -12.90 -29.51
CA SER A 686 0.45 -13.39 -30.42
C SER A 686 -0.49 -12.27 -30.93
N GLY A 687 -1.23 -12.53 -32.01
CA GLY A 687 -2.30 -11.63 -32.45
C GLY A 687 -3.45 -11.43 -31.44
N ALA A 688 -3.56 -12.31 -30.43
CA ALA A 688 -4.60 -12.30 -29.39
C ALA A 688 -4.10 -11.71 -28.05
N TRP A 689 -2.97 -11.00 -28.04
CA TRP A 689 -2.39 -10.38 -26.83
C TRP A 689 -3.40 -9.48 -26.08
N ARG A 690 -4.29 -8.82 -26.81
CA ARG A 690 -5.29 -7.91 -26.23
C ARG A 690 -6.36 -8.66 -25.41
N ASP A 691 -6.73 -9.87 -25.83
CA ASP A 691 -7.71 -10.68 -25.12
C ASP A 691 -7.09 -11.18 -23.81
N HIS A 692 -5.85 -11.67 -23.86
CA HIS A 692 -5.07 -12.05 -22.67
C HIS A 692 -4.85 -10.88 -21.69
N LEU A 693 -4.75 -9.64 -22.19
CA LEU A 693 -4.67 -8.41 -21.38
C LEU A 693 -6.04 -7.72 -21.18
N SER A 694 -7.14 -8.45 -21.24
CA SER A 694 -8.49 -7.96 -20.94
C SER A 694 -9.12 -8.72 -19.77
N LEU A 695 -10.05 -8.07 -19.08
CA LEU A 695 -10.99 -8.72 -18.19
C LEU A 695 -12.25 -9.06 -18.98
N HIS A 696 -12.71 -10.30 -18.88
CA HIS A 696 -13.88 -10.81 -19.59
C HIS A 696 -15.06 -10.84 -18.63
N ILE A 697 -16.18 -10.26 -19.04
CA ILE A 697 -17.47 -10.38 -18.37
C ILE A 697 -18.39 -11.20 -19.27
N LEU A 698 -18.68 -12.42 -18.85
CA LEU A 698 -19.43 -13.43 -19.59
C LEU A 698 -20.85 -13.54 -19.03
N GLU A 699 -21.88 -13.22 -19.81
CA GLU A 699 -23.27 -13.59 -19.46
C GLU A 699 -23.53 -15.02 -19.93
N LEU A 700 -23.79 -15.93 -19.00
CA LEU A 700 -24.07 -17.32 -19.31
C LEU A 700 -25.56 -17.51 -19.66
N GLY A 701 -25.82 -18.36 -20.65
CA GLY A 701 -27.16 -18.85 -20.99
C GLY A 701 -27.53 -20.10 -20.19
N GLU A 702 -28.80 -20.50 -20.31
CA GLU A 702 -29.29 -21.76 -19.75
C GLU A 702 -28.55 -22.95 -20.36
N LYS A 703 -27.98 -23.80 -19.51
CA LYS A 703 -27.35 -25.04 -19.95
C LYS A 703 -28.42 -25.94 -20.55
N PRO A 704 -28.27 -26.48 -21.77
CA PRO A 704 -29.22 -27.44 -22.30
C PRO A 704 -29.23 -28.65 -21.36
N ASP A 705 -30.38 -28.91 -20.75
CA ASP A 705 -30.59 -30.17 -20.04
C ASP A 705 -30.28 -31.32 -20.99
N ASN A 706 -29.52 -32.32 -20.52
CA ASN A 706 -29.29 -33.54 -21.28
C ASN A 706 -30.64 -34.14 -21.63
N VAL A 707 -31.03 -34.01 -22.91
CA VAL A 707 -32.34 -34.40 -23.40
C VAL A 707 -32.61 -35.84 -23.00
N THR A 708 -33.75 -36.02 -22.35
CA THR A 708 -34.22 -37.29 -21.81
C THR A 708 -33.99 -38.41 -22.82
N GLU A 709 -33.22 -39.43 -22.46
CA GLU A 709 -33.12 -40.64 -23.26
C GLU A 709 -34.54 -41.16 -23.49
N LYS A 710 -34.98 -41.20 -24.75
CA LYS A 710 -36.30 -41.72 -25.10
C LYS A 710 -36.33 -43.20 -24.68
N PRO A 711 -37.29 -43.64 -23.84
CA PRO A 711 -37.43 -45.05 -23.55
C PRO A 711 -37.72 -45.80 -24.86
N LEU A 712 -36.95 -46.86 -25.12
CA LEU A 712 -37.18 -47.76 -26.26
C LEU A 712 -38.62 -48.32 -26.18
N PRO A 713 -39.31 -48.49 -27.33
CA PRO A 713 -40.66 -49.04 -27.33
C PRO A 713 -40.64 -50.50 -26.85
N THR A 714 -41.36 -50.78 -25.77
CA THR A 714 -41.55 -52.14 -25.27
C THR A 714 -42.38 -52.94 -26.28
N ILE A 715 -41.79 -53.98 -26.86
CA ILE A 715 -42.52 -54.96 -27.67
C ILE A 715 -42.91 -56.14 -26.76
N GLN A 716 -44.21 -56.38 -26.67
CA GLN A 716 -44.88 -57.60 -26.19
C GLN A 716 -45.77 -58.11 -27.35
N PRO A 717 -46.11 -59.40 -27.43
CA PRO A 717 -46.57 -60.28 -26.34
C PRO A 717 -45.49 -61.07 -25.61
#